data_AF-A0ABD0BAP1-F1
#
_entry.id   AF-A0ABD0BAP1-F1
#
_cell.length_a   1.000
_cell.length_b   1.000
_cell.length_c   1.000
_cell.angle_alpha   90.00
_cell.angle_beta   90.00
_cell.angle_gamma   90.00
#
_symmetry.space_group_name_H-M   'P 1'
#
loop_
_entity.id
_entity.type
_entity.pdbx_description
1 polymer ?
#
loop_
_entity_poly.entity_id
_entity_poly.type
_entity_poly.pdbx_seq_one_letter_code
_entity_poly.pdbx_strand_id
1 'polypeptide(L)'
;MSRKPAYRAGRDQAATSENVELLTGQRGDRLDKAVTYRELAALGLSTLRQGAGGVFVPGKNPELFPPGQMEFPHAPVNVIANGAFHTVLVEWDPPKYRGHAHAEIWRAEVNNQSDAVLVGTTSANLFSDAIGKGAKFYYWVRFVNGADDKGPFQGVNGVVAETSRDVQDILDELQGKIEGSHLAQELLKPIQDVPQLTAIINETKANLAQLDAREKQVNDLLNSAQAQLGDNYINVTLIQEQLRKKIEKYNLDFESFRDAVFSVDPGTGEITMDAINAVRSELGAQISTVSQHLDAVEAIVETCVTRAEIGAEFERITSVEQQIDGINGALSQTATKSEVTAVGAQVTQVGQELNAVKGTLSQKAAQSAVDAQGQRLTAAEQQLSANTNATSANAQRIEQVKAELQQADATISASVIDLAQAVASTTGAQAQRLQALEVLTGGHSAAITELQQVVTGDGQSLASKFENLSASVDLAAEAEIVGTLGAATEANRQRQATGEIRREQKVLSGQQEAMATTIEQLGATFQAESADLRGQILSEQTVRASETEALSQRITVNETSFNAVDRALEASIAEVARTAANATESTANQIQQITTEFQAADQQLSSQITAESVARANAVQSLGSQINTVSAVAGSKNKTFFQATAPGSAMGTGDLWFDTANNNRPYRYSGTAWVATDDPRIAANAAAVQLQSKAIADLQNGAQAMWTAKANAGQISSGIGLIAKSDGTSQVAISASQVFVFNPNSSTPMAPLFAIDNGQAVIAEAIIRKATIQILTSEKITADYIKAGVSMSAPAISGGSIDMGNAFLSGGAAGFGKGGPYASWGFGWYTMIYADGSIYTNRLRAEGGYVKNMTIGNCTIGNCTIDQDCIVKGTVYANKIVGDVCKVSSTLQSNSEIYIEPFTRARKLVVIPCGCKLEAPWTGSSFTTRAIVELYVNGRYVSSSTSYELTASGNKRAFIDFSGYGFEASIEPNQPTTVKFVARLDGD
;
A
#
# COMPACT_ATOMS: atom_id res chain seq x y z
N MET A 1 -25.86 -40.34 -33.36
CA MET A 1 -25.94 -40.08 -31.91
C MET A 1 -27.10 -40.88 -31.33
N SER A 2 -26.76 -41.95 -30.59
CA SER A 2 -27.47 -42.58 -29.45
C SER A 2 -29.02 -42.50 -29.38
N ARG A 3 -29.74 -43.45 -30.00
CA ARG A 3 -31.10 -43.84 -29.56
C ARG A 3 -30.97 -44.61 -28.23
N LYS A 4 -31.81 -44.26 -27.24
CA LYS A 4 -31.86 -44.84 -25.87
C LYS A 4 -31.94 -46.38 -25.90
N PRO A 5 -31.47 -47.08 -24.84
CA PRO A 5 -31.55 -48.55 -24.80
C PRO A 5 -33.01 -49.02 -24.75
N ALA A 6 -33.34 -50.05 -25.52
CA ALA A 6 -34.69 -50.64 -25.65
C ALA A 6 -35.23 -51.34 -24.39
N TYR A 7 -34.49 -51.30 -23.27
CA TYR A 7 -34.81 -52.05 -22.04
C TYR A 7 -35.54 -51.19 -21.01
N ARG A 8 -36.64 -51.73 -20.47
CA ARG A 8 -37.40 -51.09 -19.41
C ARG A 8 -36.76 -51.40 -18.05
N ALA A 9 -36.41 -50.36 -17.29
CA ALA A 9 -35.67 -50.48 -16.02
C ALA A 9 -36.51 -50.92 -14.79
N GLY A 10 -37.78 -51.30 -14.99
CA GLY A 10 -38.68 -51.74 -13.91
C GLY A 10 -38.31 -53.13 -13.35
N ARG A 11 -38.57 -53.36 -12.07
CA ARG A 11 -38.42 -54.68 -11.41
C ARG A 11 -39.75 -55.43 -11.24
N ASP A 12 -40.81 -54.92 -11.86
CA ASP A 12 -42.11 -55.56 -11.89
C ASP A 12 -42.16 -56.70 -12.92
N GLN A 13 -43.13 -57.59 -12.76
CA GLN A 13 -43.28 -58.76 -13.63
C GLN A 13 -43.55 -58.34 -15.09
N ALA A 14 -44.22 -57.22 -15.31
CA ALA A 14 -44.48 -56.67 -16.63
C ALA A 14 -43.18 -56.22 -17.33
N ALA A 15 -42.31 -55.46 -16.66
CA ALA A 15 -41.01 -55.08 -17.23
C ALA A 15 -40.11 -56.30 -17.50
N THR A 16 -40.19 -57.34 -16.66
CA THR A 16 -39.41 -58.57 -16.87
C THR A 16 -39.91 -59.36 -18.09
N SER A 17 -41.23 -59.55 -18.21
CA SER A 17 -41.84 -60.16 -19.42
C SER A 17 -41.50 -59.35 -20.65
N GLU A 18 -41.52 -58.03 -20.51
CA GLU A 18 -41.35 -57.13 -21.63
C GLU A 18 -39.92 -57.17 -22.20
N ASN A 19 -38.94 -57.13 -21.32
CA ASN A 19 -37.54 -57.26 -21.67
C ASN A 19 -37.23 -58.65 -22.26
N VAL A 20 -37.87 -59.73 -21.80
CA VAL A 20 -37.67 -61.09 -22.37
C VAL A 20 -38.22 -61.20 -23.80
N GLU A 21 -39.38 -60.60 -24.08
CA GLU A 21 -39.97 -60.58 -25.43
C GLU A 21 -39.15 -59.70 -26.40
N LEU A 22 -38.53 -58.63 -25.91
CA LEU A 22 -37.55 -57.82 -26.67
C LEU A 22 -36.28 -58.64 -26.97
N LEU A 23 -35.69 -59.29 -25.96
CA LEU A 23 -34.50 -60.13 -26.12
C LEU A 23 -34.72 -61.31 -27.07
N THR A 24 -35.95 -61.83 -27.16
CA THR A 24 -36.31 -62.93 -28.07
C THR A 24 -36.76 -62.44 -29.46
N GLY A 25 -36.92 -61.12 -29.65
CA GLY A 25 -37.32 -60.50 -30.91
C GLY A 25 -38.79 -60.71 -31.26
N GLN A 26 -39.63 -61.00 -30.27
CA GLN A 26 -41.08 -61.16 -30.39
C GLN A 26 -41.83 -59.84 -30.29
N ARG A 27 -41.20 -58.81 -29.70
CA ARG A 27 -41.68 -57.41 -29.64
C ARG A 27 -40.50 -56.45 -29.87
N GLY A 28 -40.76 -55.25 -30.40
CA GLY A 28 -39.75 -54.19 -30.63
C GLY A 28 -38.99 -54.30 -31.97
N ASP A 29 -37.94 -53.49 -32.13
CA ASP A 29 -37.07 -53.55 -33.31
C ASP A 29 -36.30 -54.88 -33.31
N ARG A 30 -36.27 -55.55 -34.46
CA ARG A 30 -35.55 -56.82 -34.61
C ARG A 30 -34.05 -56.66 -34.39
N LEU A 31 -33.53 -55.44 -34.47
CA LEU A 31 -32.14 -55.08 -34.15
C LEU A 31 -31.84 -55.10 -32.63
N ASP A 32 -32.87 -55.03 -31.77
CA ASP A 32 -32.72 -55.05 -30.30
C ASP A 32 -32.77 -56.47 -29.71
N LYS A 33 -33.01 -57.48 -30.56
CA LYS A 33 -33.00 -58.90 -30.19
C LYS A 33 -31.63 -59.32 -29.66
N ALA A 34 -31.60 -60.09 -28.57
CA ALA A 34 -30.36 -60.71 -28.09
C ALA A 34 -29.84 -61.74 -29.10
N VAL A 35 -28.58 -61.58 -29.49
CA VAL A 35 -27.89 -62.55 -30.34
C VAL A 35 -27.38 -63.69 -29.48
N THR A 36 -27.81 -64.91 -29.78
CA THR A 36 -27.32 -66.11 -29.10
C THR A 36 -25.96 -66.53 -29.66
N TYR A 37 -25.16 -67.25 -28.86
CA TYR A 37 -23.90 -67.82 -29.34
C TYR A 37 -24.07 -68.71 -30.58
N ARG A 38 -25.22 -69.40 -30.68
CA ARG A 38 -25.55 -70.24 -31.84
C ARG A 38 -25.81 -69.39 -33.10
N GLU A 39 -26.45 -68.24 -32.96
CA GLU A 39 -26.67 -67.31 -34.08
C GLU A 39 -25.37 -66.64 -34.53
N LEU A 40 -24.48 -66.27 -33.60
CA LEU A 40 -23.13 -65.77 -33.91
C LEU A 40 -22.30 -66.77 -34.74
N ALA A 41 -22.41 -68.07 -34.41
CA ALA A 41 -21.75 -69.13 -35.16
C ALA A 41 -22.41 -69.39 -36.53
N ALA A 42 -23.73 -69.41 -36.60
CA ALA A 42 -24.47 -69.65 -37.83
C ALA A 42 -24.30 -68.52 -38.87
N LEU A 43 -24.14 -67.28 -38.40
CA LEU A 43 -23.83 -66.11 -39.24
C LEU A 43 -22.36 -66.04 -39.67
N GLY A 44 -21.52 -66.99 -39.25
CA GLY A 44 -20.10 -67.00 -39.57
C GLY A 44 -19.33 -65.84 -38.93
N LEU A 45 -19.84 -65.24 -37.85
CA LEU A 45 -19.19 -64.11 -37.17
C LEU A 45 -18.25 -64.54 -36.02
N SER A 46 -18.40 -65.77 -35.53
CA SER A 46 -17.57 -66.35 -34.47
C SER A 46 -17.51 -67.87 -34.58
N THR A 47 -16.45 -68.51 -34.05
CA THR A 47 -16.38 -69.97 -33.86
C THR A 47 -16.67 -70.31 -32.40
N LEU A 48 -17.47 -71.35 -32.11
CA LEU A 48 -17.73 -71.77 -30.73
C LEU A 48 -16.84 -72.95 -30.34
N ARG A 49 -16.13 -72.85 -29.21
CA ARG A 49 -15.41 -73.98 -28.60
C ARG A 49 -16.01 -74.34 -27.25
N GLN A 50 -16.08 -75.63 -26.94
CA GLN A 50 -16.55 -76.14 -25.67
C GLN A 50 -15.37 -76.16 -24.66
N GLY A 51 -15.50 -75.42 -23.57
CA GLY A 51 -14.54 -75.38 -22.46
C GLY A 51 -14.88 -76.38 -21.35
N ALA A 52 -13.99 -76.49 -20.36
CA ALA A 52 -14.18 -77.37 -19.20
C ALA A 52 -15.46 -77.01 -18.43
N GLY A 53 -16.25 -78.03 -18.06
CA GLY A 53 -17.54 -77.85 -17.38
C GLY A 53 -18.73 -77.58 -18.31
N GLY A 54 -18.57 -77.71 -19.64
CA GLY A 54 -19.68 -77.60 -20.61
C GLY A 54 -20.04 -76.18 -21.03
N VAL A 55 -19.23 -75.18 -20.66
CA VAL A 55 -19.40 -73.77 -21.03
C VAL A 55 -18.89 -73.52 -22.45
N PHE A 56 -19.69 -72.87 -23.31
CA PHE A 56 -19.28 -72.49 -24.67
C PHE A 56 -18.62 -71.11 -24.67
N VAL A 57 -17.42 -71.01 -25.26
CA VAL A 57 -16.66 -69.76 -25.38
C VAL A 57 -16.58 -69.33 -26.85
N PRO A 58 -16.98 -68.10 -27.21
CA PRO A 58 -16.87 -67.56 -28.57
C PRO A 58 -15.41 -67.19 -28.91
N GLY A 59 -14.92 -67.65 -30.07
CA GLY A 59 -13.62 -67.33 -30.65
C GLY A 59 -13.74 -66.54 -31.96
N LYS A 60 -12.67 -65.83 -32.36
CA LYS A 60 -12.63 -65.05 -33.61
C LYS A 60 -12.78 -65.96 -34.85
N ASN A 61 -13.58 -65.55 -35.86
CA ASN A 61 -13.63 -66.26 -37.14
C ASN A 61 -12.51 -65.75 -38.08
N PRO A 62 -11.54 -66.60 -38.50
CA PRO A 62 -10.44 -66.20 -39.37
C PRO A 62 -10.84 -65.82 -40.81
N GLU A 63 -12.07 -66.10 -41.25
CA GLU A 63 -12.47 -65.98 -42.67
C GLU A 63 -13.13 -64.64 -43.06
N LEU A 64 -13.31 -63.70 -42.13
CA LEU A 64 -14.02 -62.43 -42.40
C LEU A 64 -13.15 -61.29 -42.96
N PHE A 65 -11.84 -61.46 -43.04
CA PHE A 65 -10.92 -60.46 -43.61
C PHE A 65 -9.80 -61.16 -44.38
N PRO A 66 -9.74 -61.05 -45.72
CA PRO A 66 -8.55 -61.46 -46.46
C PRO A 66 -7.38 -60.52 -46.11
N PRO A 67 -6.20 -61.01 -45.73
CA PRO A 67 -5.06 -60.15 -45.43
C PRO A 67 -4.40 -59.62 -46.73
N GLY A 68 -4.16 -58.30 -46.79
CA GLY A 68 -2.92 -57.78 -47.37
C GLY A 68 -2.87 -57.26 -48.81
N GLN A 69 -3.86 -56.51 -49.32
CA GLN A 69 -3.60 -55.65 -50.50
C GLN A 69 -3.54 -54.18 -50.10
N MET A 70 -2.33 -53.68 -49.95
CA MET A 70 -2.01 -52.24 -49.81
C MET A 70 -1.86 -51.66 -51.22
N GLU A 71 -2.54 -50.57 -51.49
CA GLU A 71 -2.47 -49.87 -52.78
C GLU A 71 -1.34 -48.83 -52.75
N PHE A 72 -0.73 -48.56 -53.92
CA PHE A 72 0.29 -47.52 -54.03
C PHE A 72 -0.35 -46.13 -53.80
N PRO A 73 0.21 -45.27 -52.92
CA PRO A 73 -0.41 -43.98 -52.62
C PRO A 73 -0.44 -43.01 -53.82
N HIS A 74 -1.55 -42.33 -54.00
CA HIS A 74 -1.63 -41.17 -54.91
C HIS A 74 -1.11 -39.89 -54.23
N ALA A 75 -0.92 -38.81 -55.00
CA ALA A 75 -0.55 -37.49 -54.44
C ALA A 75 -1.68 -36.94 -53.55
N PRO A 76 -1.37 -36.25 -52.44
CA PRO A 76 -2.35 -35.44 -51.71
C PRO A 76 -2.95 -34.35 -52.61
N VAL A 77 -4.25 -34.09 -52.44
CA VAL A 77 -4.98 -33.07 -53.20
C VAL A 77 -5.52 -31.99 -52.27
N ASN A 78 -5.72 -30.78 -52.80
CA ASN A 78 -6.17 -29.60 -52.06
C ASN A 78 -5.29 -29.27 -50.84
N VAL A 79 -3.97 -29.44 -51.00
CA VAL A 79 -3.03 -29.06 -49.93
C VAL A 79 -3.02 -27.55 -49.78
N ILE A 80 -3.38 -27.07 -48.60
CA ILE A 80 -3.33 -25.65 -48.21
C ILE A 80 -2.44 -25.49 -46.99
N ALA A 81 -1.74 -24.35 -46.90
CA ALA A 81 -0.89 -24.02 -45.76
C ALA A 81 -1.24 -22.61 -45.29
N ASN A 82 -1.89 -22.50 -44.13
CA ASN A 82 -2.35 -21.23 -43.57
C ASN A 82 -1.45 -20.82 -42.41
N GLY A 83 -0.84 -19.63 -42.50
CA GLY A 83 -0.07 -19.06 -41.42
C GLY A 83 -0.96 -18.38 -40.38
N ALA A 84 -0.86 -18.81 -39.12
CA ALA A 84 -1.39 -18.09 -37.95
C ALA A 84 -0.26 -17.23 -37.32
N PHE A 85 -0.40 -16.83 -36.05
CA PHE A 85 0.59 -15.95 -35.39
C PHE A 85 1.98 -16.59 -35.23
N HIS A 86 2.07 -17.88 -34.86
CA HIS A 86 3.35 -18.60 -34.63
C HIS A 86 3.44 -19.97 -35.29
N THR A 87 2.34 -20.40 -35.89
CA THR A 87 2.15 -21.76 -36.38
C THR A 87 1.57 -21.73 -37.78
N VAL A 88 2.05 -22.60 -38.65
CA VAL A 88 1.41 -22.89 -39.93
C VAL A 88 0.58 -24.15 -39.77
N LEU A 89 -0.66 -24.11 -40.23
CA LEU A 89 -1.54 -25.27 -40.33
C LEU A 89 -1.58 -25.71 -41.79
N VAL A 90 -1.10 -26.92 -42.05
CA VAL A 90 -1.11 -27.55 -43.37
C VAL A 90 -2.22 -28.60 -43.40
N GLU A 91 -3.14 -28.50 -44.35
CA GLU A 91 -4.31 -29.38 -44.46
C GLU A 91 -4.46 -29.93 -45.87
N TRP A 92 -5.09 -31.09 -46.00
CA TRP A 92 -5.37 -31.75 -47.28
C TRP A 92 -6.60 -32.67 -47.18
N ASP A 93 -7.09 -33.13 -48.34
CA ASP A 93 -8.23 -34.04 -48.40
C ASP A 93 -7.88 -35.46 -47.91
N PRO A 94 -8.81 -36.20 -47.27
CA PRO A 94 -8.58 -37.57 -46.84
C PRO A 94 -8.12 -38.50 -47.99
N PRO A 95 -7.12 -39.39 -47.74
CA PRO A 95 -6.60 -40.32 -48.75
C PRO A 95 -7.68 -41.31 -49.20
N LYS A 96 -7.76 -41.60 -50.51
CA LYS A 96 -8.78 -42.48 -51.11
C LYS A 96 -8.23 -43.85 -51.53
N TYR A 97 -7.02 -44.22 -51.09
CA TYR A 97 -6.39 -45.52 -51.38
C TYR A 97 -6.36 -46.44 -50.14
N ARG A 98 -6.27 -47.76 -50.35
CA ARG A 98 -6.26 -48.74 -49.26
C ARG A 98 -4.87 -48.92 -48.64
N GLY A 99 -4.82 -48.96 -47.31
CA GLY A 99 -3.57 -49.18 -46.56
C GLY A 99 -2.77 -47.92 -46.23
N HIS A 100 -3.41 -46.75 -46.15
CA HIS A 100 -2.77 -45.51 -45.68
C HIS A 100 -2.14 -45.69 -44.29
N ALA A 101 -0.88 -45.30 -44.14
CA ALA A 101 -0.19 -45.28 -42.86
C ALA A 101 -0.11 -43.85 -42.29
N HIS A 102 0.48 -42.94 -43.08
CA HIS A 102 0.65 -41.54 -42.71
C HIS A 102 0.93 -40.67 -43.93
N ALA A 103 0.84 -39.36 -43.75
CA ALA A 103 1.39 -38.35 -44.65
C ALA A 103 2.73 -37.83 -44.10
N GLU A 104 3.69 -37.62 -44.99
CA GLU A 104 4.94 -36.92 -44.70
C GLU A 104 4.84 -35.45 -45.12
N ILE A 105 5.29 -34.54 -44.26
CA ILE A 105 5.29 -33.10 -44.49
C ILE A 105 6.72 -32.61 -44.52
N TRP A 106 7.06 -31.92 -45.60
CA TRP A 106 8.40 -31.42 -45.91
C TRP A 106 8.36 -29.90 -46.05
N ARG A 107 9.42 -29.20 -45.64
CA ARG A 107 9.50 -27.74 -45.57
C ARG A 107 10.83 -27.20 -46.11
N ALA A 108 10.80 -26.07 -46.80
CA ALA A 108 11.99 -25.28 -47.20
C ALA A 108 11.74 -23.77 -47.11
N GLU A 109 12.79 -22.98 -46.92
CA GLU A 109 12.72 -21.50 -46.95
C GLU A 109 12.53 -20.96 -48.38
N VAL A 110 13.05 -21.70 -49.37
CA VAL A 110 12.97 -21.37 -50.78
C VAL A 110 12.01 -22.35 -51.46
N ASN A 111 11.28 -21.90 -52.49
CA ASN A 111 10.36 -22.74 -53.24
C ASN A 111 11.07 -23.74 -54.16
N ASN A 112 11.82 -24.67 -53.58
CA ASN A 112 12.57 -25.71 -54.28
C ASN A 112 12.46 -27.04 -53.52
N GLN A 113 11.85 -28.05 -54.15
CA GLN A 113 11.57 -29.34 -53.52
C GLN A 113 12.84 -30.13 -53.16
N SER A 114 13.95 -29.96 -53.88
CA SER A 114 15.22 -30.63 -53.55
C SER A 114 15.82 -30.17 -52.22
N ASP A 115 15.45 -28.97 -51.78
CA ASP A 115 16.01 -28.35 -50.58
C ASP A 115 15.08 -28.55 -49.36
N ALA A 116 13.94 -29.21 -49.58
CA ALA A 116 12.96 -29.47 -48.54
C ALA A 116 13.47 -30.54 -47.56
N VAL A 117 13.20 -30.31 -46.28
CA VAL A 117 13.51 -31.23 -45.17
C VAL A 117 12.22 -31.77 -44.56
N LEU A 118 12.20 -33.05 -44.17
CA LEU A 118 11.05 -33.66 -43.49
C LEU A 118 10.86 -33.01 -42.12
N VAL A 119 9.72 -32.35 -41.91
CA VAL A 119 9.38 -31.66 -40.65
C VAL A 119 8.45 -32.47 -39.76
N GLY A 120 7.72 -33.44 -40.31
CA GLY A 120 6.89 -34.33 -39.52
C GLY A 120 6.06 -35.31 -40.33
N THR A 121 5.41 -36.22 -39.61
CA THR A 121 4.48 -37.21 -40.16
C THR A 121 3.20 -37.24 -39.35
N THR A 122 2.06 -37.48 -39.99
CA THR A 122 0.77 -37.57 -39.31
C THR A 122 -0.15 -38.58 -40.01
N SER A 123 -0.96 -39.31 -39.23
CA SER A 123 -2.03 -40.15 -39.78
C SER A 123 -3.36 -39.39 -39.93
N ALA A 124 -3.41 -38.13 -39.49
CA ALA A 124 -4.54 -37.23 -39.71
C ALA A 124 -4.42 -36.54 -41.08
N ASN A 125 -5.44 -35.78 -41.47
CA ASN A 125 -5.45 -35.00 -42.72
C ASN A 125 -5.02 -33.53 -42.54
N LEU A 126 -4.36 -33.23 -41.41
CA LEU A 126 -3.81 -31.93 -41.08
C LEU A 126 -2.54 -32.09 -40.24
N PHE A 127 -1.65 -31.10 -40.33
CA PHE A 127 -0.39 -31.01 -39.59
C PHE A 127 -0.13 -29.56 -39.17
N SER A 128 0.30 -29.37 -37.92
CA SER A 128 0.68 -28.05 -37.40
C SER A 128 2.19 -27.97 -37.22
N ASP A 129 2.79 -26.91 -37.77
CA ASP A 129 4.21 -26.62 -37.68
C ASP A 129 4.44 -25.28 -36.97
N ALA A 130 5.17 -25.28 -35.85
CA ALA A 130 5.47 -24.10 -35.06
C ALA A 130 6.78 -23.47 -35.53
N ILE A 131 6.69 -22.58 -36.52
CA ILE A 131 7.86 -22.01 -37.22
C ILE A 131 8.30 -20.63 -36.69
N GLY A 132 7.58 -20.07 -35.72
CA GLY A 132 7.91 -18.75 -35.15
C GLY A 132 7.17 -17.59 -35.84
N LYS A 133 7.60 -16.36 -35.55
CA LYS A 133 6.94 -15.09 -35.95
C LYS A 133 7.51 -14.58 -37.27
N GLY A 134 6.66 -14.03 -38.14
CA GLY A 134 7.08 -13.36 -39.39
C GLY A 134 7.86 -14.23 -40.38
N ALA A 135 7.80 -15.55 -40.23
CA ALA A 135 8.55 -16.50 -41.04
C ALA A 135 7.75 -16.93 -42.28
N LYS A 136 8.46 -17.13 -43.39
CA LYS A 136 7.91 -17.55 -44.68
C LYS A 136 8.56 -18.85 -45.13
N PHE A 137 7.75 -19.88 -45.37
CA PHE A 137 8.21 -21.20 -45.79
C PHE A 137 7.29 -21.80 -46.86
N TYR A 138 7.82 -22.80 -47.57
CA TYR A 138 7.11 -23.58 -48.58
C TYR A 138 6.99 -25.04 -48.10
N TYR A 139 5.80 -25.62 -48.27
CA TYR A 139 5.48 -26.97 -47.80
C TYR A 139 5.17 -27.95 -48.93
N TRP A 140 5.60 -29.21 -48.74
CA TRP A 140 5.24 -30.34 -49.58
C TRP A 140 4.71 -31.50 -48.75
N VAL A 141 3.68 -32.17 -49.25
CA VAL A 141 3.04 -33.30 -48.58
C VAL A 141 2.99 -34.48 -49.54
N ARG A 142 3.32 -35.68 -49.04
CA ARG A 142 3.12 -36.94 -49.77
C ARG A 142 2.54 -38.02 -48.86
N PHE A 143 1.87 -39.00 -49.44
CA PHE A 143 1.27 -40.11 -48.72
C PHE A 143 2.16 -41.36 -48.70
N VAL A 144 2.11 -42.12 -47.61
CA VAL A 144 2.84 -43.37 -47.41
C VAL A 144 1.88 -44.48 -46.97
N ASN A 145 1.96 -45.66 -47.59
CA ASN A 145 1.15 -46.82 -47.21
C ASN A 145 1.84 -47.67 -46.11
N GLY A 146 1.13 -48.69 -45.60
CA GLY A 146 1.65 -49.61 -44.59
C GLY A 146 2.80 -50.52 -45.05
N ALA A 147 3.14 -50.53 -46.34
CA ALA A 147 4.30 -51.22 -46.92
C ALA A 147 5.52 -50.29 -47.10
N ASP A 148 5.41 -49.03 -46.65
CA ASP A 148 6.39 -47.95 -46.82
C ASP A 148 6.60 -47.48 -48.28
N ASP A 149 5.65 -47.79 -49.17
CA ASP A 149 5.62 -47.20 -50.51
C ASP A 149 5.24 -45.73 -50.40
N LYS A 150 6.10 -44.87 -50.95
CA LYS A 150 5.96 -43.41 -50.91
C LYS A 150 5.33 -42.92 -52.22
N GLY A 151 4.14 -42.34 -52.12
CA GLY A 151 3.47 -41.69 -53.23
C GLY A 151 4.18 -40.39 -53.66
N PRO A 152 3.80 -39.81 -54.80
CA PRO A 152 4.29 -38.51 -55.22
C PRO A 152 3.87 -37.40 -54.25
N PHE A 153 4.65 -36.31 -54.22
CA PHE A 153 4.25 -35.06 -53.57
C PHE A 153 3.06 -34.41 -54.28
N GLN A 154 2.33 -33.55 -53.57
CA GLN A 154 1.19 -32.80 -54.09
C GLN A 154 1.50 -31.96 -55.36
N GLY A 155 2.77 -31.58 -55.55
CA GLY A 155 3.25 -30.85 -56.73
C GLY A 155 4.76 -30.58 -56.68
N VAL A 156 5.31 -30.00 -57.76
CA VAL A 156 6.73 -29.58 -57.83
C VAL A 156 6.95 -28.29 -57.03
N ASN A 157 6.01 -27.34 -57.11
CA ASN A 157 6.02 -26.12 -56.32
C ASN A 157 5.42 -26.38 -54.94
N GLY A 158 6.06 -25.85 -53.90
CA GLY A 158 5.58 -25.93 -52.53
C GLY A 158 4.42 -24.96 -52.30
N VAL A 159 3.57 -25.29 -51.32
CA VAL A 159 2.50 -24.41 -50.87
C VAL A 159 3.09 -23.41 -49.89
N VAL A 160 2.99 -22.11 -50.21
CA VAL A 160 3.57 -21.05 -49.39
C VAL A 160 2.71 -20.78 -48.16
N ALA A 161 3.35 -20.57 -47.01
CA ALA A 161 2.72 -20.05 -45.82
C ALA A 161 3.62 -18.99 -45.16
N GLU A 162 3.00 -17.93 -44.67
CA GLU A 162 3.67 -16.83 -43.99
C GLU A 162 2.94 -16.55 -42.67
N THR A 163 3.65 -16.66 -41.55
CA THR A 163 3.09 -16.32 -40.23
C THR A 163 3.04 -14.82 -40.03
N SER A 164 2.04 -14.33 -39.28
CA SER A 164 1.91 -12.89 -38.97
C SER A 164 3.16 -12.33 -38.27
N ARG A 165 3.43 -11.04 -38.49
CA ARG A 165 4.39 -10.26 -37.68
C ARG A 165 3.91 -10.16 -36.23
N ASP A 166 4.84 -9.92 -35.31
CA ASP A 166 4.56 -9.75 -33.89
C ASP A 166 3.67 -8.51 -33.66
N VAL A 167 2.65 -8.65 -32.80
CA VAL A 167 1.90 -7.51 -32.28
C VAL A 167 2.84 -6.56 -31.54
N GLN A 168 3.92 -7.07 -30.94
CA GLN A 168 4.93 -6.27 -30.27
C GLN A 168 5.82 -5.47 -31.24
N ASP A 169 6.14 -5.96 -32.44
CA ASP A 169 6.84 -5.15 -33.46
C ASP A 169 5.93 -4.04 -34.03
N ILE A 170 4.63 -4.34 -34.16
CA ILE A 170 3.61 -3.36 -34.56
C ILE A 170 3.39 -2.34 -33.45
N LEU A 171 3.37 -2.79 -32.19
CA LEU A 171 3.31 -1.93 -31.02
C LEU A 171 4.60 -1.14 -30.87
N ASP A 172 5.79 -1.67 -31.14
CA ASP A 172 7.08 -0.97 -31.05
C ASP A 172 7.20 0.09 -32.17
N GLU A 173 6.67 -0.16 -33.37
CA GLU A 173 6.55 0.86 -34.43
C GLU A 173 5.50 1.94 -34.09
N LEU A 174 4.40 1.56 -33.43
CA LEU A 174 3.39 2.50 -32.92
C LEU A 174 3.85 3.21 -31.64
N GLN A 175 4.72 2.62 -30.83
CA GLN A 175 5.27 3.13 -29.59
C GLN A 175 6.44 4.06 -29.90
N GLY A 176 7.26 3.76 -30.93
CA GLY A 176 8.20 4.73 -31.50
C GLY A 176 7.54 5.96 -32.13
N LYS A 177 6.24 5.89 -32.51
CA LYS A 177 5.43 7.02 -33.00
C LYS A 177 4.53 7.66 -31.93
N ILE A 178 4.24 6.96 -30.83
CA ILE A 178 3.33 7.36 -29.74
C ILE A 178 4.02 7.08 -28.40
N GLU A 179 5.27 7.49 -28.27
CA GLU A 179 5.97 7.51 -26.99
C GLU A 179 5.69 8.84 -26.31
N GLY A 180 5.56 8.81 -24.98
CA GLY A 180 5.14 9.94 -24.13
C GLY A 180 5.95 11.23 -24.30
N SER A 181 7.05 11.24 -25.06
CA SER A 181 7.81 12.44 -25.40
C SER A 181 7.04 13.40 -26.32
N HIS A 182 6.11 12.97 -27.16
CA HIS A 182 5.37 13.90 -28.04
C HIS A 182 4.24 14.63 -27.29
N LEU A 183 3.48 13.91 -26.45
CA LEU A 183 2.46 14.54 -25.60
C LEU A 183 3.10 15.34 -24.46
N ALA A 184 4.23 14.85 -23.92
CA ALA A 184 5.05 15.64 -23.01
C ALA A 184 5.63 16.87 -23.71
N GLN A 185 6.23 16.79 -24.90
CA GLN A 185 6.81 17.99 -25.56
C GLN A 185 5.77 19.04 -25.93
N GLU A 186 4.56 18.66 -26.38
CA GLU A 186 3.47 19.60 -26.68
C GLU A 186 2.90 20.28 -25.43
N LEU A 187 2.72 19.55 -24.33
CA LEU A 187 2.25 20.11 -23.04
C LEU A 187 3.36 20.76 -22.21
N LEU A 188 4.62 20.38 -22.45
CA LEU A 188 5.80 20.95 -21.83
C LEU A 188 6.20 22.24 -22.54
N LYS A 189 5.77 22.51 -23.78
CA LYS A 189 6.09 23.75 -24.51
C LYS A 189 5.61 25.02 -23.76
N PRO A 190 4.35 25.12 -23.29
CA PRO A 190 3.91 26.26 -22.47
C PRO A 190 4.52 26.27 -21.05
N ILE A 191 4.99 25.12 -20.55
CA ILE A 191 5.60 24.96 -19.21
C ILE A 191 7.12 25.25 -19.24
N GLN A 192 7.81 24.99 -20.35
CA GLN A 192 9.21 25.31 -20.62
C GLN A 192 9.42 26.76 -21.09
N ASP A 193 8.35 27.53 -21.30
CA ASP A 193 8.40 28.99 -21.37
C ASP A 193 8.39 29.63 -19.95
N VAL A 194 8.10 28.88 -18.89
CA VAL A 194 8.14 29.35 -17.48
C VAL A 194 9.56 29.59 -16.91
N PRO A 195 10.65 28.96 -17.36
CA PRO A 195 12.03 29.36 -17.04
C PRO A 195 12.38 30.74 -17.58
N GLN A 196 11.76 31.21 -18.68
CA GLN A 196 11.93 32.60 -19.10
C GLN A 196 11.38 33.55 -18.05
N LEU A 197 10.29 33.21 -17.34
CA LEU A 197 9.85 34.00 -16.18
C LEU A 197 10.88 33.98 -15.05
N THR A 198 11.62 32.88 -14.83
CA THR A 198 12.68 32.85 -13.80
C THR A 198 13.92 33.65 -14.22
N ALA A 199 14.31 33.58 -15.49
CA ALA A 199 15.36 34.41 -16.06
C ALA A 199 14.96 35.89 -16.08
N ILE A 200 13.73 36.21 -16.49
CA ILE A 200 13.13 37.56 -16.45
C ILE A 200 12.99 38.04 -15.01
N ILE A 201 12.62 37.19 -14.03
CA ILE A 201 12.57 37.58 -12.62
C ILE A 201 13.97 37.86 -12.07
N ASN A 202 14.98 37.06 -12.44
CA ASN A 202 16.36 37.29 -12.00
C ASN A 202 16.98 38.51 -12.68
N GLU A 203 16.69 38.73 -13.97
CA GLU A 203 17.09 39.91 -14.73
C GLU A 203 16.35 41.16 -14.22
N THR A 204 15.06 41.07 -13.90
CA THR A 204 14.28 42.16 -13.30
C THR A 204 14.77 42.46 -11.88
N LYS A 205 15.16 41.45 -11.09
CA LYS A 205 15.80 41.65 -9.78
C LYS A 205 17.18 42.31 -9.91
N ALA A 206 17.98 41.90 -10.89
CA ALA A 206 19.28 42.52 -11.18
C ALA A 206 19.10 43.98 -11.64
N ASN A 207 18.14 44.23 -12.53
CA ASN A 207 17.79 45.57 -13.00
C ASN A 207 17.23 46.44 -11.86
N LEU A 208 16.43 45.87 -10.95
CA LEU A 208 15.92 46.57 -9.77
C LEU A 208 17.06 46.92 -8.80
N ALA A 209 18.01 46.00 -8.57
CA ALA A 209 19.20 46.27 -7.76
C ALA A 209 20.13 47.32 -8.42
N GLN A 210 20.23 47.34 -9.74
CA GLN A 210 20.95 48.39 -10.48
C GLN A 210 20.22 49.74 -10.41
N LEU A 211 18.89 49.75 -10.43
CA LEU A 211 18.07 50.94 -10.21
C LEU A 211 18.21 51.47 -8.79
N ASP A 212 18.21 50.61 -7.76
CA ASP A 212 18.49 50.97 -6.36
C ASP A 212 19.90 51.56 -6.20
N ALA A 213 20.89 50.94 -6.84
CA ALA A 213 22.27 51.45 -6.84
C ALA A 213 22.36 52.81 -7.56
N ARG A 214 21.62 52.99 -8.66
CA ARG A 214 21.49 54.28 -9.35
C ARG A 214 20.74 55.30 -8.53
N GLU A 215 19.67 54.94 -7.83
CA GLU A 215 18.92 55.81 -6.93
C GLU A 215 19.83 56.27 -5.79
N LYS A 216 20.60 55.35 -5.20
CA LYS A 216 21.62 55.69 -4.20
C LYS A 216 22.70 56.61 -4.77
N GLN A 217 23.23 56.31 -5.96
CA GLN A 217 24.19 57.20 -6.62
C GLN A 217 23.60 58.58 -6.93
N VAL A 218 22.34 58.65 -7.36
CA VAL A 218 21.63 59.91 -7.62
C VAL A 218 21.39 60.66 -6.33
N ASN A 219 21.03 59.99 -5.24
CA ASN A 219 20.88 60.59 -3.91
C ASN A 219 22.23 61.06 -3.35
N ASP A 220 23.31 60.30 -3.54
CA ASP A 220 24.66 60.70 -3.15
C ASP A 220 25.14 61.89 -4.01
N LEU A 221 24.82 61.90 -5.31
CA LEU A 221 25.07 63.05 -6.19
C LEU A 221 24.23 64.25 -5.78
N LEU A 222 22.96 64.05 -5.42
CA LEU A 222 22.05 65.10 -4.97
C LEU A 222 22.53 65.68 -3.64
N ASN A 223 22.92 64.84 -2.69
CA ASN A 223 23.49 65.25 -1.41
C ASN A 223 24.84 65.96 -1.61
N SER A 224 25.68 65.46 -2.52
CA SER A 224 26.95 66.11 -2.88
C SER A 224 26.73 67.44 -3.60
N ALA A 225 25.73 67.53 -4.48
CA ALA A 225 25.36 68.76 -5.17
C ALA A 225 24.68 69.75 -4.21
N GLN A 226 23.89 69.28 -3.25
CA GLN A 226 23.35 70.09 -2.16
C GLN A 226 24.44 70.57 -1.21
N ALA A 227 25.44 69.73 -0.90
CA ALA A 227 26.61 70.11 -0.12
C ALA A 227 27.48 71.11 -0.90
N GLN A 228 27.72 70.90 -2.18
CA GLN A 228 28.44 71.85 -3.04
C GLN A 228 27.66 73.14 -3.25
N LEU A 229 26.33 73.09 -3.38
CA LEU A 229 25.48 74.29 -3.41
C LEU A 229 25.45 74.97 -2.05
N GLY A 230 25.53 74.23 -0.95
CA GLY A 230 25.64 74.73 0.42
C GLY A 230 26.99 75.39 0.67
N ASP A 231 28.09 74.75 0.26
CA ASP A 231 29.45 75.28 0.28
C ASP A 231 29.61 76.44 -0.69
N ASN A 232 28.95 76.41 -1.85
CA ASN A 232 28.88 77.56 -2.76
C ASN A 232 27.98 78.66 -2.20
N TYR A 233 26.93 78.36 -1.43
CA TYR A 233 26.14 79.37 -0.73
C TYR A 233 26.97 79.99 0.39
N ILE A 234 27.71 79.19 1.17
CA ILE A 234 28.64 79.66 2.20
C ILE A 234 29.78 80.44 1.55
N ASN A 235 30.40 79.96 0.47
CA ASN A 235 31.45 80.66 -0.27
C ASN A 235 30.92 81.90 -0.99
N VAL A 236 29.72 81.91 -1.57
CA VAL A 236 29.12 83.11 -2.17
C VAL A 236 28.74 84.10 -1.08
N THR A 237 28.32 83.66 0.11
CA THR A 237 28.06 84.56 1.25
C THR A 237 29.38 85.07 1.84
N LEU A 238 30.42 84.24 1.91
CA LEU A 238 31.77 84.60 2.38
C LEU A 238 32.49 85.47 1.36
N ILE A 239 32.31 85.22 0.07
CA ILE A 239 32.77 86.06 -1.05
C ILE A 239 31.92 87.31 -1.10
N GLN A 240 30.61 87.31 -0.87
CA GLN A 240 29.81 88.54 -0.75
C GLN A 240 30.21 89.35 0.48
N GLU A 241 30.58 88.72 1.60
CA GLU A 241 31.09 89.37 2.80
C GLU A 241 32.53 89.88 2.60
N GLN A 242 33.39 89.12 1.93
CA GLN A 242 34.75 89.52 1.56
C GLN A 242 34.75 90.57 0.44
N LEU A 243 33.81 90.50 -0.50
CA LEU A 243 33.60 91.45 -1.59
C LEU A 243 32.89 92.69 -1.06
N ARG A 244 31.97 92.59 -0.09
CA ARG A 244 31.42 93.74 0.63
C ARG A 244 32.48 94.42 1.47
N LYS A 245 33.33 93.67 2.18
CA LYS A 245 34.51 94.21 2.88
C LYS A 245 35.55 94.79 1.92
N LYS A 246 35.76 94.17 0.74
CA LYS A 246 36.62 94.72 -0.32
C LYS A 246 35.98 95.92 -1.02
N ILE A 247 34.66 96.00 -1.20
CA ILE A 247 33.94 97.13 -1.81
C ILE A 247 33.85 98.29 -0.81
N GLU A 248 33.67 98.03 0.49
CA GLU A 248 33.78 99.05 1.54
C GLU A 248 35.22 99.56 1.63
N LYS A 249 36.23 98.68 1.55
CA LYS A 249 37.65 99.06 1.48
C LYS A 249 38.00 99.78 0.17
N TYR A 250 37.50 99.32 -0.98
CA TYR A 250 37.73 99.94 -2.28
C TYR A 250 36.91 101.20 -2.49
N ASN A 251 35.77 101.43 -1.83
CA ASN A 251 35.08 102.73 -1.84
C ASN A 251 35.83 103.77 -0.98
N LEU A 252 36.44 103.34 0.14
CA LEU A 252 37.40 104.14 0.92
C LEU A 252 38.70 104.40 0.13
N ASP A 253 39.17 103.42 -0.65
CA ASP A 253 40.37 103.54 -1.48
C ASP A 253 40.08 104.21 -2.85
N PHE A 254 38.86 104.23 -3.41
CA PHE A 254 38.54 104.91 -4.69
C PHE A 254 38.42 106.43 -4.53
N GLU A 255 37.99 106.91 -3.35
CA GLU A 255 38.13 108.33 -2.99
C GLU A 255 39.62 108.70 -2.81
N SER A 256 40.47 107.78 -2.33
CA SER A 256 41.93 107.98 -2.21
C SER A 256 42.73 107.74 -3.49
N PHE A 257 42.23 106.97 -4.45
CA PHE A 257 42.93 106.61 -5.70
C PHE A 257 42.65 107.61 -6.82
N ARG A 258 41.52 108.35 -6.76
CA ARG A 258 41.28 109.51 -7.65
C ARG A 258 42.24 110.68 -7.36
N ASP A 259 42.68 110.81 -6.11
CA ASP A 259 43.65 111.83 -5.67
C ASP A 259 45.12 111.42 -5.85
N ALA A 260 45.42 110.13 -6.06
CA ALA A 260 46.79 109.61 -6.07
C ALA A 260 47.39 109.29 -7.46
N VAL A 261 46.61 109.32 -8.56
CA VAL A 261 47.08 108.90 -9.89
C VAL A 261 47.55 110.06 -10.79
N PHE A 262 47.16 111.31 -10.48
CA PHE A 262 47.69 112.51 -11.15
C PHE A 262 47.94 113.61 -10.13
N SER A 263 49.08 113.62 -9.44
CA SER A 263 49.45 114.82 -8.66
C SER A 263 50.07 115.85 -9.61
N VAL A 264 49.33 116.93 -9.86
CA VAL A 264 49.83 118.11 -10.54
C VAL A 264 50.51 118.98 -9.50
N ASP A 265 51.80 119.29 -9.69
CA ASP A 265 52.48 120.28 -8.87
C ASP A 265 51.84 121.66 -9.10
N PRO A 266 51.19 122.28 -8.09
CA PRO A 266 50.46 123.52 -8.27
C PRO A 266 51.36 124.75 -8.49
N GLY A 267 52.68 124.62 -8.38
CA GLY A 267 53.65 125.69 -8.69
C GLY A 267 54.27 125.62 -10.08
N THR A 268 54.22 124.48 -10.77
CA THR A 268 54.99 124.25 -12.01
C THR A 268 54.21 123.56 -13.14
N GLY A 269 53.06 122.94 -12.86
CA GLY A 269 52.15 122.41 -13.89
C GLY A 269 52.59 121.14 -14.62
N GLU A 270 53.61 120.42 -14.14
CA GLU A 270 53.98 119.09 -14.67
C GLU A 270 53.20 117.94 -14.01
N ILE A 271 52.97 116.86 -14.78
CA ILE A 271 52.32 115.60 -14.36
C ILE A 271 53.39 114.49 -14.35
N THR A 272 53.58 113.78 -13.23
CA THR A 272 54.53 112.66 -13.12
C THR A 272 53.85 111.34 -12.71
N MET A 273 54.47 110.19 -13.06
CA MET A 273 53.87 108.84 -13.09
C MET A 273 54.67 107.85 -12.21
N ASP A 274 54.39 107.81 -10.90
CA ASP A 274 55.12 106.96 -9.92
C ASP A 274 54.63 105.49 -9.80
N ALA A 275 53.58 105.12 -10.54
CA ALA A 275 52.96 103.78 -10.44
C ALA A 275 53.87 102.61 -10.85
N ILE A 276 54.91 102.83 -11.66
CA ILE A 276 55.78 101.76 -12.18
C ILE A 276 56.85 101.33 -11.16
N ASN A 277 57.28 102.21 -10.26
CA ASN A 277 58.23 101.85 -9.19
C ASN A 277 57.55 101.13 -8.01
N ALA A 278 56.27 101.43 -7.74
CA ALA A 278 55.49 100.72 -6.73
C ALA A 278 55.24 99.24 -7.10
N VAL A 279 54.92 98.94 -8.37
CA VAL A 279 54.73 97.55 -8.84
C VAL A 279 56.02 96.73 -8.74
N ARG A 280 57.19 97.35 -8.95
CA ARG A 280 58.49 96.66 -8.83
C ARG A 280 58.85 96.36 -7.36
N SER A 281 58.45 97.22 -6.44
CA SER A 281 58.59 97.01 -4.99
C SER A 281 57.63 95.93 -4.48
N GLU A 282 56.38 95.93 -4.96
CA GLU A 282 55.36 94.94 -4.61
C GLU A 282 55.72 93.54 -5.13
N LEU A 283 56.20 93.42 -6.37
CA LEU A 283 56.66 92.15 -6.92
C LEU A 283 57.90 91.62 -6.19
N GLY A 284 58.81 92.50 -5.74
CA GLY A 284 59.95 92.14 -4.90
C GLY A 284 59.53 91.66 -3.51
N ALA A 285 58.53 92.29 -2.88
CA ALA A 285 57.97 91.87 -1.60
C ALA A 285 57.23 90.52 -1.70
N GLN A 286 56.50 90.28 -2.79
CA GLN A 286 55.82 88.99 -3.04
C GLN A 286 56.82 87.84 -3.28
N ILE A 287 57.91 88.08 -4.03
CA ILE A 287 58.98 87.08 -4.21
C ILE A 287 59.69 86.77 -2.87
N SER A 288 59.94 87.78 -2.04
CA SER A 288 60.51 87.58 -0.69
C SER A 288 59.57 86.80 0.24
N THR A 289 58.25 87.06 0.17
CA THR A 289 57.24 86.34 0.95
C THR A 289 57.12 84.88 0.50
N VAL A 290 57.19 84.61 -0.81
CA VAL A 290 57.23 83.24 -1.35
C VAL A 290 58.52 82.52 -0.96
N SER A 291 59.66 83.22 -0.92
CA SER A 291 60.93 82.65 -0.43
C SER A 291 60.87 82.29 1.05
N GLN A 292 60.31 83.16 1.90
CA GLN A 292 60.08 82.85 3.32
C GLN A 292 59.06 81.72 3.54
N HIS A 293 58.06 81.59 2.67
CA HIS A 293 57.12 80.47 2.69
C HIS A 293 57.80 79.15 2.26
N LEU A 294 58.71 79.19 1.29
CA LEU A 294 59.50 78.03 0.86
C LEU A 294 60.48 77.58 1.96
N ASP A 295 61.17 78.52 2.61
CA ASP A 295 62.05 78.22 3.75
C ASP A 295 61.26 77.66 4.96
N ALA A 296 60.04 78.17 5.20
CA ALA A 296 59.16 77.65 6.25
C ALA A 296 58.58 76.26 5.90
N VAL A 297 58.28 76.00 4.64
CA VAL A 297 57.85 74.67 4.17
C VAL A 297 59.00 73.68 4.20
N GLU A 298 60.22 74.07 3.86
CA GLU A 298 61.44 73.26 4.00
C GLU A 298 61.70 72.91 5.47
N ALA A 299 61.57 73.89 6.38
CA ALA A 299 61.65 73.63 7.83
C ALA A 299 60.52 72.74 8.37
N ILE A 300 59.29 72.86 7.85
CA ILE A 300 58.15 71.98 8.23
C ILE A 300 58.38 70.55 7.72
N VAL A 301 58.88 70.38 6.50
CA VAL A 301 59.21 69.06 5.92
C VAL A 301 60.37 68.42 6.69
N GLU A 302 61.40 69.19 7.05
CA GLU A 302 62.53 68.71 7.85
C GLU A 302 62.11 68.34 9.29
N THR A 303 61.13 69.05 9.86
CA THR A 303 60.56 68.78 11.20
C THR A 303 59.59 67.58 11.20
N CYS A 304 58.77 67.40 10.14
CA CYS A 304 57.85 66.27 10.00
C CYS A 304 58.56 64.95 9.66
N VAL A 305 59.75 65.00 9.04
CA VAL A 305 60.56 63.80 8.77
C VAL A 305 61.39 63.37 9.99
N THR A 306 61.69 64.26 10.94
CA THR A 306 62.60 63.94 12.07
C THR A 306 61.96 63.87 13.47
N ARG A 307 60.66 64.11 13.67
CA ARG A 307 60.05 64.03 15.02
C ARG A 307 58.77 63.19 15.13
N ALA A 308 58.93 62.05 15.83
CA ALA A 308 57.95 61.28 16.60
C ALA A 308 56.90 60.38 15.90
N GLU A 309 56.35 60.71 14.73
CA GLU A 309 55.25 59.89 14.17
C GLU A 309 55.73 58.63 13.44
N ILE A 310 56.76 58.73 12.58
CA ILE A 310 57.33 57.55 11.89
C ILE A 310 58.13 56.66 12.86
N GLY A 311 58.80 57.24 13.86
CA GLY A 311 59.55 56.47 14.86
C GLY A 311 58.65 55.68 15.82
N ALA A 312 57.53 56.27 16.26
CA ALA A 312 56.56 55.55 17.08
C ALA A 312 55.81 54.48 16.28
N GLU A 313 55.55 54.70 14.99
CA GLU A 313 55.00 53.64 14.12
C GLU A 313 56.04 52.55 13.80
N PHE A 314 57.32 52.87 13.61
CA PHE A 314 58.38 51.87 13.43
C PHE A 314 58.63 51.06 14.71
N GLU A 315 58.61 51.68 15.89
CA GLU A 315 58.69 50.98 17.18
C GLU A 315 57.43 50.16 17.46
N ARG A 316 56.24 50.65 17.07
CA ARG A 316 54.98 49.86 17.15
C ARG A 316 54.99 48.70 16.19
N ILE A 317 55.48 48.86 14.95
CA ILE A 317 55.60 47.78 13.97
C ILE A 317 56.64 46.75 14.44
N THR A 318 57.81 47.19 14.93
CA THR A 318 58.83 46.30 15.48
C THR A 318 58.34 45.54 16.73
N SER A 319 57.58 46.22 17.60
CA SER A 319 56.96 45.61 18.79
C SER A 319 55.84 44.63 18.41
N VAL A 320 55.03 44.96 17.39
CA VAL A 320 54.01 44.07 16.82
C VAL A 320 54.65 42.87 16.13
N GLU A 321 55.76 43.04 15.40
CA GLU A 321 56.54 41.94 14.81
C GLU A 321 57.15 41.04 15.88
N GLN A 322 57.74 41.60 16.95
CA GLN A 322 58.21 40.81 18.10
C GLN A 322 57.08 40.13 18.88
N GLN A 323 55.90 40.76 18.96
CA GLN A 323 54.70 40.13 19.51
C GLN A 323 54.17 39.04 18.59
N ILE A 324 54.22 39.19 17.28
CA ILE A 324 53.85 38.17 16.30
C ILE A 324 54.83 37.00 16.35
N ASP A 325 56.13 37.25 16.44
CA ASP A 325 57.17 36.22 16.61
C ASP A 325 57.08 35.55 17.98
N GLY A 326 56.77 36.32 19.02
CA GLY A 326 56.50 35.82 20.38
C GLY A 326 55.21 35.01 20.45
N ILE A 327 54.16 35.41 19.73
CA ILE A 327 52.92 34.66 19.55
C ILE A 327 53.19 33.43 18.68
N ASN A 328 53.99 33.48 17.62
CA ASN A 328 54.38 32.32 16.80
C ASN A 328 55.25 31.34 17.59
N GLY A 329 56.15 31.85 18.43
CA GLY A 329 56.97 31.08 19.36
C GLY A 329 56.14 30.46 20.49
N ALA A 330 55.18 31.22 21.05
CA ALA A 330 54.23 30.74 22.04
C ALA A 330 53.17 29.83 21.43
N LEU A 331 52.78 29.98 20.16
CA LEU A 331 51.90 29.07 19.44
C LEU A 331 52.67 27.78 19.11
N SER A 332 53.97 27.87 18.79
CA SER A 332 54.88 26.71 18.68
C SER A 332 55.15 26.01 20.01
N GLN A 333 55.10 26.71 21.16
CA GLN A 333 55.35 26.14 22.51
C GLN A 333 54.07 25.76 23.28
N THR A 334 52.93 26.45 23.04
CA THR A 334 51.61 26.27 23.70
C THR A 334 50.69 25.36 22.90
N ALA A 335 50.93 25.16 21.60
CA ALA A 335 50.55 23.91 20.93
C ALA A 335 51.41 22.79 21.53
N THR A 336 51.18 22.49 22.81
CA THR A 336 51.75 21.33 23.45
C THR A 336 51.33 20.16 22.59
N LYS A 337 52.35 19.42 22.15
CA LYS A 337 52.22 18.19 21.39
C LYS A 337 51.10 17.31 21.96
N SER A 338 50.82 17.34 23.27
CA SER A 338 49.75 16.55 23.87
C SER A 338 48.31 16.87 23.43
N GLU A 339 47.87 18.13 23.35
CA GLU A 339 46.46 18.44 23.01
C GLU A 339 46.20 18.39 21.51
N VAL A 340 47.13 18.90 20.69
CA VAL A 340 47.05 18.78 19.23
C VAL A 340 47.32 17.36 18.74
N THR A 341 48.16 16.57 19.44
CA THR A 341 48.28 15.12 19.17
C THR A 341 47.12 14.33 19.73
N ALA A 342 46.46 14.75 20.82
CA ALA A 342 45.24 14.09 21.32
C ALA A 342 44.06 14.36 20.38
N VAL A 343 43.85 15.60 19.94
CA VAL A 343 42.86 15.94 18.92
C VAL A 343 43.24 15.31 17.58
N GLY A 344 44.52 15.29 17.20
CA GLY A 344 45.00 14.59 16.01
C GLY A 344 44.81 13.08 16.08
N ALA A 345 45.00 12.47 17.25
CA ALA A 345 44.73 11.05 17.50
C ALA A 345 43.24 10.76 17.52
N GLN A 346 42.40 11.63 18.08
CA GLN A 346 40.95 11.53 18.03
C GLN A 346 40.42 11.70 16.60
N VAL A 347 40.94 12.64 15.82
CA VAL A 347 40.58 12.80 14.39
C VAL A 347 41.06 11.61 13.57
N THR A 348 42.24 11.05 13.88
CA THR A 348 42.74 9.82 13.25
C THR A 348 41.87 8.61 13.62
N GLN A 349 41.48 8.49 14.89
CA GLN A 349 40.60 7.45 15.39
C GLN A 349 39.20 7.56 14.79
N VAL A 350 38.61 8.76 14.76
CA VAL A 350 37.34 9.04 14.08
C VAL A 350 37.47 8.77 12.58
N GLY A 351 38.60 9.07 11.95
CA GLY A 351 38.87 8.72 10.55
C GLY A 351 38.96 7.21 10.32
N GLN A 352 39.57 6.47 11.24
CA GLN A 352 39.64 5.00 11.22
C GLN A 352 38.28 4.36 11.50
N GLU A 353 37.52 4.87 12.47
CA GLU A 353 36.15 4.46 12.79
C GLU A 353 35.21 4.77 11.62
N LEU A 354 35.34 5.94 10.98
CA LEU A 354 34.57 6.30 9.80
C LEU A 354 34.94 5.43 8.60
N ASN A 355 36.21 5.10 8.41
CA ASN A 355 36.64 4.15 7.37
C ASN A 355 36.19 2.72 7.66
N ALA A 356 36.15 2.30 8.93
CA ALA A 356 35.62 1.00 9.35
C ALA A 356 34.09 0.93 9.20
N VAL A 357 33.37 2.01 9.55
CA VAL A 357 31.93 2.15 9.32
C VAL A 357 31.64 2.20 7.83
N LYS A 358 32.42 2.95 7.05
CA LYS A 358 32.33 2.96 5.58
C LYS A 358 32.61 1.58 5.00
N GLY A 359 33.62 0.86 5.50
CA GLY A 359 33.91 -0.53 5.11
C GLY A 359 32.80 -1.50 5.50
N THR A 360 32.20 -1.34 6.68
CA THR A 360 31.05 -2.13 7.15
C THR A 360 29.80 -1.81 6.34
N LEU A 361 29.57 -0.54 5.98
CA LEU A 361 28.47 -0.10 5.15
C LEU A 361 28.66 -0.57 3.70
N SER A 362 29.87 -0.53 3.17
CA SER A 362 30.22 -1.11 1.88
C SER A 362 30.11 -2.64 1.88
N GLN A 363 30.46 -3.33 2.96
CA GLN A 363 30.23 -4.78 3.12
C GLN A 363 28.75 -5.13 3.29
N LYS A 364 27.97 -4.32 4.02
CA LYS A 364 26.51 -4.48 4.14
C LYS A 364 25.80 -4.19 2.82
N ALA A 365 26.28 -3.21 2.06
CA ALA A 365 25.79 -2.91 0.72
C ALA A 365 26.21 -3.97 -0.31
N ALA A 366 27.41 -4.57 -0.16
CA ALA A 366 27.90 -5.68 -0.98
C ALA A 366 27.49 -7.07 -0.46
N GLN A 367 26.66 -7.14 0.59
CA GLN A 367 26.10 -8.38 1.07
C GLN A 367 25.07 -8.84 0.05
N SER A 368 25.22 -10.06 -0.48
CA SER A 368 24.33 -10.70 -1.47
C SER A 368 22.81 -10.55 -1.19
N ALA A 369 22.39 -10.24 0.04
CA ALA A 369 21.02 -9.95 0.41
C ALA A 369 20.45 -8.65 -0.20
N VAL A 370 21.25 -7.59 -0.36
CA VAL A 370 20.80 -6.31 -0.95
C VAL A 370 20.69 -6.44 -2.47
N ASP A 371 21.67 -7.09 -3.12
CA ASP A 371 21.58 -7.42 -4.54
C ASP A 371 20.46 -8.43 -4.83
N ALA A 372 20.25 -9.43 -3.95
CA ALA A 372 19.14 -10.36 -4.05
C ALA A 372 17.78 -9.69 -3.81
N GLN A 373 17.71 -8.68 -2.93
CA GLN A 373 16.51 -7.87 -2.75
C GLN A 373 16.27 -6.96 -3.96
N GLY A 374 17.33 -6.38 -4.54
CA GLY A 374 17.26 -5.64 -5.80
C GLY A 374 16.77 -6.51 -6.95
N GLN A 375 17.34 -7.71 -7.13
CA GLN A 375 16.91 -8.67 -8.15
C GLN A 375 15.49 -9.19 -7.92
N ARG A 376 15.10 -9.45 -6.66
CA ARG A 376 13.72 -9.85 -6.32
C ARG A 376 12.72 -8.72 -6.54
N LEU A 377 13.13 -7.47 -6.29
CA LEU A 377 12.30 -6.30 -6.55
C LEU A 377 12.14 -6.11 -8.07
N THR A 378 13.23 -6.17 -8.85
CA THR A 378 13.16 -6.13 -10.31
C THR A 378 12.32 -7.27 -10.90
N ALA A 379 12.44 -8.50 -10.38
CA ALA A 379 11.62 -9.62 -10.81
C ALA A 379 10.14 -9.44 -10.42
N ALA A 380 9.86 -8.88 -9.24
CA ALA A 380 8.51 -8.53 -8.82
C ALA A 380 7.92 -7.41 -9.67
N GLU A 381 8.70 -6.38 -10.02
CA GLU A 381 8.32 -5.29 -10.91
C GLU A 381 7.99 -5.82 -12.32
N GLN A 382 8.84 -6.69 -12.88
CA GLN A 382 8.58 -7.35 -14.16
C GLN A 382 7.30 -8.20 -14.13
N GLN A 383 7.09 -8.98 -13.05
CA GLN A 383 5.90 -9.79 -12.88
C GLN A 383 4.63 -8.93 -12.72
N LEU A 384 4.75 -7.79 -12.02
CA LEU A 384 3.66 -6.85 -11.87
C LEU A 384 3.28 -6.21 -13.21
N SER A 385 4.27 -5.77 -14.01
CA SER A 385 4.04 -5.27 -15.36
C SER A 385 3.41 -6.34 -16.28
N ALA A 386 3.87 -7.59 -16.20
CA ALA A 386 3.28 -8.70 -16.97
C ALA A 386 1.81 -8.96 -16.57
N ASN A 387 1.51 -8.92 -15.26
CA ASN A 387 0.14 -9.06 -14.77
C ASN A 387 -0.74 -7.86 -15.13
N THR A 388 -0.21 -6.65 -15.11
CA THR A 388 -0.91 -5.44 -15.58
C THR A 388 -1.25 -5.57 -17.06
N ASN A 389 -0.32 -6.03 -17.89
CA ASN A 389 -0.55 -6.25 -19.32
C ASN A 389 -1.57 -7.38 -19.57
N ALA A 390 -1.48 -8.48 -18.82
CA ALA A 390 -2.46 -9.57 -18.90
C ALA A 390 -3.86 -9.14 -18.45
N THR A 391 -3.95 -8.27 -17.44
CA THR A 391 -5.21 -7.71 -16.95
C THR A 391 -5.82 -6.76 -17.96
N SER A 392 -5.02 -5.89 -18.58
CA SER A 392 -5.46 -5.01 -19.67
C SER A 392 -5.93 -5.81 -20.90
N ALA A 393 -5.22 -6.88 -21.27
CA ALA A 393 -5.64 -7.77 -22.35
C ALA A 393 -6.94 -8.53 -22.02
N ASN A 394 -7.10 -8.99 -20.77
CA ASN A 394 -8.34 -9.60 -20.32
C ASN A 394 -9.50 -8.61 -20.29
N ALA A 395 -9.27 -7.34 -19.89
CA ALA A 395 -10.28 -6.29 -19.94
C ALA A 395 -10.73 -6.00 -21.38
N GLN A 396 -9.80 -5.96 -22.34
CA GLN A 396 -10.13 -5.84 -23.76
C GLN A 396 -10.93 -7.05 -24.28
N ARG A 397 -10.55 -8.28 -23.89
CA ARG A 397 -11.31 -9.49 -24.25
C ARG A 397 -12.71 -9.50 -23.64
N ILE A 398 -12.88 -8.99 -22.42
CA ILE A 398 -14.20 -8.86 -21.78
C ILE A 398 -15.07 -7.87 -22.54
N GLU A 399 -14.56 -6.71 -22.93
CA GLU A 399 -15.33 -5.76 -23.74
C GLU A 399 -15.65 -6.31 -25.15
N GLN A 400 -14.74 -7.10 -25.74
CA GLN A 400 -15.00 -7.79 -27.00
C GLN A 400 -16.12 -8.85 -26.86
N VAL A 401 -16.05 -9.70 -25.83
CA VAL A 401 -17.09 -10.72 -25.54
C VAL A 401 -18.43 -10.06 -25.23
N LYS A 402 -18.43 -8.90 -24.56
CA LYS A 402 -19.64 -8.11 -24.30
C LYS A 402 -20.27 -7.58 -25.58
N ALA A 403 -19.46 -7.10 -26.53
CA ALA A 403 -19.94 -6.68 -27.84
C ALA A 403 -20.50 -7.88 -28.65
N GLU A 404 -19.84 -9.03 -28.62
CA GLU A 404 -20.31 -10.27 -29.25
C GLU A 404 -21.64 -10.74 -28.66
N LEU A 405 -21.79 -10.68 -27.33
CA LEU A 405 -23.04 -11.01 -26.64
C LEU A 405 -24.17 -10.04 -26.97
N GLN A 406 -23.90 -8.73 -27.05
CA GLN A 406 -24.89 -7.74 -27.48
C GLN A 406 -25.35 -7.97 -28.92
N GLN A 407 -24.43 -8.36 -29.82
CA GLN A 407 -24.76 -8.69 -31.20
C GLN A 407 -25.56 -10.00 -31.30
N ALA A 408 -25.21 -11.00 -30.49
CA ALA A 408 -25.95 -12.26 -30.40
C ALA A 408 -27.38 -12.02 -29.86
N ASP A 409 -27.53 -11.18 -28.84
CA ASP A 409 -28.83 -10.82 -28.27
C ASP A 409 -29.72 -10.08 -29.29
N ALA A 410 -29.14 -9.14 -30.04
CA ALA A 410 -29.84 -8.46 -31.14
C ALA A 410 -30.28 -9.45 -32.24
N THR A 411 -29.43 -10.43 -32.57
CA THR A 411 -29.72 -11.46 -33.59
C THR A 411 -30.81 -12.43 -33.13
N ILE A 412 -30.76 -12.86 -31.87
CA ILE A 412 -31.78 -13.70 -31.25
C ILE A 412 -33.11 -12.95 -31.19
N SER A 413 -33.09 -11.68 -30.78
CA SER A 413 -34.28 -10.83 -30.75
C SER A 413 -34.93 -10.69 -32.14
N ALA A 414 -34.13 -10.46 -33.19
CA ALA A 414 -34.62 -10.45 -34.57
C ALA A 414 -35.23 -11.80 -34.99
N SER A 415 -34.54 -12.91 -34.68
CA SER A 415 -35.03 -14.27 -34.98
C SER A 415 -36.33 -14.61 -34.25
N VAL A 416 -36.50 -14.13 -33.01
CA VAL A 416 -37.73 -14.27 -32.23
C VAL A 416 -38.87 -13.46 -32.85
N ILE A 417 -38.60 -12.25 -33.34
CA ILE A 417 -39.58 -11.42 -34.05
C ILE A 417 -40.01 -12.12 -35.35
N ASP A 418 -39.07 -12.64 -36.13
CA ASP A 418 -39.36 -13.35 -37.39
C ASP A 418 -40.18 -14.62 -37.13
N LEU A 419 -39.82 -15.40 -36.10
CA LEU A 419 -40.57 -16.58 -35.71
C LEU A 419 -41.98 -16.20 -35.23
N ALA A 420 -42.14 -15.13 -34.45
CA ALA A 420 -43.44 -14.65 -34.02
C ALA A 420 -44.33 -14.23 -35.21
N GLN A 421 -43.76 -13.56 -36.22
CA GLN A 421 -44.47 -13.20 -37.45
C GLN A 421 -44.85 -14.43 -38.29
N ALA A 422 -43.95 -15.40 -38.40
CA ALA A 422 -44.20 -16.65 -39.12
C ALA A 422 -45.31 -17.49 -38.44
N VAL A 423 -45.30 -17.57 -37.11
CA VAL A 423 -46.36 -18.22 -36.32
C VAL A 423 -47.68 -17.48 -36.48
N ALA A 424 -47.70 -16.14 -36.44
CA ALA A 424 -48.92 -15.35 -36.65
C ALA A 424 -49.52 -15.59 -38.04
N SER A 425 -48.68 -15.64 -39.08
CA SER A 425 -49.10 -15.91 -40.45
C SER A 425 -49.63 -17.33 -40.64
N THR A 426 -48.95 -18.32 -40.05
CA THR A 426 -49.40 -19.72 -40.08
C THR A 426 -50.72 -19.90 -39.34
N THR A 427 -50.88 -19.24 -38.18
CA THR A 427 -52.12 -19.24 -37.40
C THR A 427 -53.26 -18.59 -38.18
N GLY A 428 -53.00 -17.48 -38.87
CA GLY A 428 -53.97 -16.83 -39.77
C GLY A 428 -54.39 -17.73 -40.93
N ALA A 429 -53.44 -18.42 -41.58
CA ALA A 429 -53.72 -19.37 -42.65
C ALA A 429 -54.50 -20.60 -42.17
N GLN A 430 -54.19 -21.09 -40.96
CA GLN A 430 -54.95 -22.17 -40.32
C GLN A 430 -56.38 -21.73 -39.98
N ALA A 431 -56.57 -20.51 -39.46
CA ALA A 431 -57.90 -19.95 -39.19
C ALA A 431 -58.75 -19.82 -40.46
N GLN A 432 -58.14 -19.38 -41.58
CA GLN A 432 -58.81 -19.33 -42.89
C GLN A 432 -59.18 -20.74 -43.41
N ARG A 433 -58.30 -21.72 -43.25
CA ARG A 433 -58.61 -23.12 -43.58
C ARG A 433 -59.72 -23.69 -42.71
N LEU A 434 -59.76 -23.34 -41.43
CA LEU A 434 -60.81 -23.75 -40.50
C LEU A 434 -62.17 -23.17 -40.93
N GLN A 435 -62.21 -21.88 -41.26
CA GLN A 435 -63.41 -21.23 -41.82
C GLN A 435 -63.87 -21.89 -43.13
N ALA A 436 -62.94 -22.25 -44.02
CA ALA A 436 -63.29 -22.95 -45.26
C ALA A 436 -63.87 -24.34 -44.98
N LEU A 437 -63.33 -25.06 -43.99
CA LEU A 437 -63.86 -26.35 -43.53
C LEU A 437 -65.23 -26.19 -42.87
N GLU A 438 -65.45 -25.16 -42.06
CA GLU A 438 -66.76 -24.84 -41.47
C GLU A 438 -67.80 -24.59 -42.56
N VAL A 439 -67.48 -23.79 -43.58
CA VAL A 439 -68.36 -23.57 -44.74
C VAL A 439 -68.65 -24.87 -45.50
N LEU A 440 -67.62 -25.71 -45.72
CA LEU A 440 -67.79 -27.00 -46.41
C LEU A 440 -68.66 -27.96 -45.60
N THR A 441 -68.46 -28.04 -44.27
CA THR A 441 -69.28 -28.87 -43.38
C THR A 441 -70.72 -28.36 -43.27
N GLY A 442 -70.93 -27.05 -43.26
CA GLY A 442 -72.28 -26.45 -43.37
C GLY A 442 -72.95 -26.82 -44.69
N GLY A 443 -72.21 -26.77 -45.81
CA GLY A 443 -72.68 -27.23 -47.12
C GLY A 443 -73.01 -28.71 -47.17
N HIS A 444 -72.17 -29.58 -46.59
CA HIS A 444 -72.45 -31.00 -46.46
C HIS A 444 -73.67 -31.26 -45.56
N SER A 445 -73.84 -30.53 -44.47
CA SER A 445 -75.02 -30.66 -43.60
C SER A 445 -76.31 -30.26 -44.33
N ALA A 446 -76.26 -29.22 -45.17
CA ALA A 446 -77.37 -28.83 -46.04
C ALA A 446 -77.67 -29.91 -47.09
N ALA A 447 -76.66 -30.44 -47.78
CA ALA A 447 -76.81 -31.52 -48.75
C ALA A 447 -77.34 -32.82 -48.13
N ILE A 448 -76.93 -33.15 -46.90
CA ILE A 448 -77.46 -34.29 -46.13
C ILE A 448 -78.93 -34.06 -45.79
N THR A 449 -79.32 -32.83 -45.43
CA THR A 449 -80.72 -32.48 -45.15
C THR A 449 -81.58 -32.59 -46.42
N GLU A 450 -81.05 -32.17 -47.58
CA GLU A 450 -81.70 -32.27 -48.88
C GLU A 450 -81.82 -33.74 -49.33
N LEU A 451 -80.77 -34.55 -49.16
CA LEU A 451 -80.81 -36.00 -49.37
C LEU A 451 -81.79 -36.69 -48.43
N GLN A 452 -81.87 -36.29 -47.15
CA GLN A 452 -82.87 -36.80 -46.22
C GLN A 452 -84.29 -36.47 -46.70
N GLN A 453 -84.53 -35.23 -47.19
CA GLN A 453 -85.81 -34.87 -47.78
C GLN A 453 -86.16 -35.71 -49.01
N VAL A 454 -85.21 -35.93 -49.94
CA VAL A 454 -85.41 -36.78 -51.11
C VAL A 454 -85.68 -38.24 -50.71
N VAL A 455 -84.92 -38.80 -49.77
CA VAL A 455 -85.13 -40.18 -49.29
C VAL A 455 -86.47 -40.32 -48.56
N THR A 456 -86.90 -39.32 -47.80
CA THR A 456 -88.25 -39.33 -47.19
C THR A 456 -89.37 -39.14 -48.23
N GLY A 457 -89.15 -38.35 -49.29
CA GLY A 457 -90.10 -38.15 -50.39
C GLY A 457 -90.23 -39.39 -51.29
N ASP A 458 -89.12 -40.04 -51.62
CA ASP A 458 -89.10 -41.31 -52.35
C ASP A 458 -89.69 -42.44 -51.51
N GLY A 459 -89.51 -42.43 -50.18
CA GLY A 459 -90.19 -43.33 -49.24
C GLY A 459 -91.71 -43.21 -49.28
N GLN A 460 -92.25 -41.98 -49.40
CA GLN A 460 -93.69 -41.75 -49.58
C GLN A 460 -94.19 -42.16 -50.99
N SER A 461 -93.38 -41.98 -52.03
CA SER A 461 -93.66 -42.39 -53.41
C SER A 461 -93.66 -43.92 -53.58
N LEU A 462 -92.71 -44.62 -52.94
CA LEU A 462 -92.63 -46.08 -52.95
C LEU A 462 -93.79 -46.71 -52.17
N ALA A 463 -94.16 -46.14 -51.01
CA ALA A 463 -95.33 -46.57 -50.24
C ALA A 463 -96.63 -46.43 -51.05
N SER A 464 -96.79 -45.32 -51.79
CA SER A 464 -97.93 -45.07 -52.68
C SER A 464 -97.97 -46.05 -53.87
N LYS A 465 -96.80 -46.43 -54.42
CA LYS A 465 -96.72 -47.44 -55.49
C LYS A 465 -96.99 -48.86 -54.97
N PHE A 466 -96.61 -49.16 -53.73
CA PHE A 466 -96.85 -50.46 -53.09
C PHE A 466 -98.33 -50.65 -52.73
N GLU A 467 -99.03 -49.60 -52.28
CA GLU A 467 -100.49 -49.62 -52.10
C GLU A 467 -101.24 -49.81 -53.45
N ASN A 468 -100.78 -49.17 -54.53
CA ASN A 468 -101.35 -49.37 -55.87
C ASN A 468 -101.09 -50.77 -56.45
N LEU A 469 -99.94 -51.39 -56.13
CA LEU A 469 -99.62 -52.76 -56.55
C LEU A 469 -100.36 -53.81 -55.71
N SER A 470 -100.62 -53.53 -54.43
CA SER A 470 -101.45 -54.36 -53.55
C SER A 470 -102.93 -54.34 -53.95
N ALA A 471 -103.39 -53.30 -54.64
CA ALA A 471 -104.76 -53.20 -55.14
C ALA A 471 -105.01 -53.90 -56.49
N SER A 472 -103.96 -54.30 -57.23
CA SER A 472 -104.10 -54.90 -58.57
C SER A 472 -103.97 -56.43 -58.61
N VAL A 473 -103.83 -57.11 -57.46
CA VAL A 473 -103.53 -58.55 -57.40
C VAL A 473 -104.70 -59.40 -56.87
N ASP A 474 -105.75 -58.79 -56.30
CA ASP A 474 -106.88 -59.55 -55.71
C ASP A 474 -108.22 -59.35 -56.43
N LEU A 475 -108.34 -59.81 -57.69
CA LEU A 475 -109.59 -60.37 -58.23
C LEU A 475 -109.41 -61.12 -59.59
N ALA A 476 -109.35 -62.45 -59.46
CA ALA A 476 -109.79 -63.54 -60.39
C ALA A 476 -109.04 -63.73 -61.74
N ALA A 477 -108.33 -64.86 -61.97
CA ALA A 477 -108.83 -66.22 -62.31
C ALA A 477 -109.66 -66.23 -63.61
N GLU A 478 -109.51 -67.09 -64.62
CA GLU A 478 -108.84 -68.37 -64.85
C GLU A 478 -108.99 -68.68 -66.37
N ALA A 479 -108.30 -69.71 -66.90
CA ALA A 479 -108.52 -70.34 -68.21
C ALA A 479 -107.76 -69.83 -69.48
N GLU A 480 -106.96 -70.78 -69.99
CA GLU A 480 -106.85 -71.26 -71.38
C GLU A 480 -105.46 -71.25 -72.05
N ILE A 481 -105.00 -72.49 -72.29
CA ILE A 481 -104.07 -72.96 -73.33
C ILE A 481 -102.56 -72.90 -73.03
N VAL A 482 -102.16 -73.86 -72.20
CA VAL A 482 -100.88 -74.60 -72.23
C VAL A 482 -100.54 -75.02 -73.66
N GLY A 483 -99.37 -74.67 -74.17
CA GLY A 483 -98.27 -75.62 -74.32
C GLY A 483 -97.82 -75.65 -75.78
N THR A 484 -96.56 -75.90 -76.16
CA THR A 484 -95.43 -76.51 -75.46
C THR A 484 -94.38 -76.68 -76.57
N LEU A 485 -93.22 -75.98 -76.56
CA LEU A 485 -91.96 -76.52 -77.13
C LEU A 485 -90.66 -75.70 -76.94
N GLY A 486 -90.57 -74.71 -76.03
CA GLY A 486 -89.32 -73.91 -75.87
C GLY A 486 -88.69 -73.87 -74.46
N ALA A 487 -89.42 -74.27 -73.41
CA ALA A 487 -89.10 -73.85 -72.04
C ALA A 487 -88.03 -74.67 -71.29
N ALA A 488 -87.66 -75.87 -71.77
CA ALA A 488 -86.74 -76.73 -71.02
C ALA A 488 -85.25 -76.29 -71.11
N THR A 489 -84.86 -75.62 -72.20
CA THR A 489 -83.46 -75.21 -72.41
C THR A 489 -83.13 -73.88 -71.72
N GLU A 490 -84.09 -72.95 -71.66
CA GLU A 490 -83.91 -71.62 -71.07
C GLU A 490 -84.01 -71.64 -69.53
N ALA A 491 -84.87 -72.48 -68.96
CA ALA A 491 -84.99 -72.66 -67.51
C ALA A 491 -83.75 -73.31 -66.85
N ASN A 492 -82.87 -73.95 -67.62
CA ASN A 492 -81.61 -74.50 -67.10
C ASN A 492 -80.48 -73.43 -67.15
N ARG A 493 -80.48 -72.59 -68.19
CA ARG A 493 -79.56 -71.44 -68.33
C ARG A 493 -79.79 -70.39 -67.25
N GLN A 494 -81.06 -70.03 -67.00
CA GLN A 494 -81.41 -69.07 -65.95
C GLN A 494 -81.09 -69.60 -64.53
N ARG A 495 -81.22 -70.91 -64.28
CA ARG A 495 -80.84 -71.51 -62.98
C ARG A 495 -79.34 -71.53 -62.73
N GLN A 496 -78.52 -71.77 -63.76
CA GLN A 496 -77.05 -71.68 -63.64
C GLN A 496 -76.58 -70.23 -63.44
N ALA A 497 -77.12 -69.27 -64.23
CA ALA A 497 -76.82 -67.85 -64.06
C ALA A 497 -77.24 -67.31 -62.68
N THR A 498 -78.42 -67.68 -62.17
CA THR A 498 -78.87 -67.29 -60.83
C THR A 498 -78.01 -67.90 -59.72
N GLY A 499 -77.49 -69.12 -59.92
CA GLY A 499 -76.60 -69.80 -58.99
C GLY A 499 -75.18 -69.21 -58.96
N GLU A 500 -74.68 -68.70 -60.09
CA GLU A 500 -73.40 -67.98 -60.18
C GLU A 500 -73.51 -66.57 -59.56
N ILE A 501 -74.57 -65.82 -59.88
CA ILE A 501 -74.84 -64.49 -59.30
C ILE A 501 -74.95 -64.56 -57.77
N ARG A 502 -75.66 -65.55 -57.21
CA ARG A 502 -75.71 -65.73 -55.75
C ARG A 502 -74.36 -66.07 -55.14
N ARG A 503 -73.52 -66.83 -55.86
CA ARG A 503 -72.18 -67.19 -55.39
C ARG A 503 -71.27 -65.96 -55.39
N GLU A 504 -71.31 -65.17 -56.45
CA GLU A 504 -70.59 -63.90 -56.56
C GLU A 504 -71.08 -62.88 -55.53
N GLN A 505 -72.38 -62.72 -55.34
CA GLN A 505 -72.95 -61.86 -54.28
C GLN A 505 -72.51 -62.31 -52.88
N LYS A 506 -72.43 -63.62 -52.62
CA LYS A 506 -71.93 -64.15 -51.34
C LYS A 506 -70.43 -63.92 -51.17
N VAL A 507 -69.63 -64.03 -52.23
CA VAL A 507 -68.20 -63.70 -52.22
C VAL A 507 -67.98 -62.20 -51.98
N LEU A 508 -68.75 -61.33 -52.65
CA LEU A 508 -68.70 -59.88 -52.45
C LEU A 508 -69.12 -59.47 -51.03
N SER A 509 -70.18 -60.07 -50.49
CA SER A 509 -70.60 -59.86 -49.09
C SER A 509 -69.50 -60.28 -48.12
N GLY A 510 -68.87 -61.44 -48.34
CA GLY A 510 -67.76 -61.91 -47.51
C GLY A 510 -66.52 -61.02 -47.63
N GLN A 511 -66.25 -60.46 -48.82
CA GLN A 511 -65.18 -59.47 -49.03
C GLN A 511 -65.49 -58.14 -48.33
N GLN A 512 -66.73 -57.66 -48.38
CA GLN A 512 -67.14 -56.43 -47.68
C GLN A 512 -67.08 -56.58 -46.16
N GLU A 513 -67.48 -57.73 -45.63
CA GLU A 513 -67.41 -58.03 -44.20
C GLU A 513 -65.95 -58.13 -43.72
N ALA A 514 -65.08 -58.82 -44.47
CA ALA A 514 -63.65 -58.86 -44.19
C ALA A 514 -62.98 -57.47 -44.27
N MET A 515 -63.40 -56.64 -45.24
CA MET A 515 -62.90 -55.26 -45.37
C MET A 515 -63.36 -54.39 -44.19
N ALA A 516 -64.60 -54.54 -43.73
CA ALA A 516 -65.11 -53.84 -42.54
C ALA A 516 -64.32 -54.24 -41.28
N THR A 517 -64.05 -55.54 -41.07
CA THR A 517 -63.23 -56.02 -39.95
C THR A 517 -61.80 -55.47 -40.01
N THR A 518 -61.23 -55.38 -41.22
CA THR A 518 -59.88 -54.81 -41.41
C THR A 518 -59.84 -53.32 -41.08
N ILE A 519 -60.88 -52.56 -41.44
CA ILE A 519 -61.00 -51.13 -41.12
C ILE A 519 -61.17 -50.93 -39.60
N GLU A 520 -61.99 -51.74 -38.94
CA GLU A 520 -62.11 -51.69 -37.46
C GLU A 520 -60.80 -52.02 -36.77
N GLN A 521 -60.07 -53.05 -37.23
CA GLN A 521 -58.74 -53.37 -36.71
C GLN A 521 -57.76 -52.21 -36.94
N LEU A 522 -57.70 -51.62 -38.14
CA LEU A 522 -56.85 -50.46 -38.39
C LEU A 522 -57.21 -49.28 -37.47
N GLY A 523 -58.50 -49.02 -37.28
CA GLY A 523 -58.98 -47.98 -36.38
C GLY A 523 -58.58 -48.21 -34.92
N ALA A 524 -58.72 -49.44 -34.43
CA ALA A 524 -58.29 -49.82 -33.08
C ALA A 524 -56.76 -49.73 -32.92
N THR A 525 -55.99 -50.18 -33.92
CA THR A 525 -54.52 -50.13 -33.91
C THR A 525 -54.03 -48.69 -33.92
N PHE A 526 -54.64 -47.83 -34.75
CA PHE A 526 -54.32 -46.40 -34.81
C PHE A 526 -54.64 -45.66 -33.50
N GLN A 527 -55.78 -45.97 -32.87
CA GLN A 527 -56.14 -45.39 -31.56
C GLN A 527 -55.15 -45.82 -30.48
N ALA A 528 -54.72 -47.09 -30.48
CA ALA A 528 -53.74 -47.61 -29.55
C ALA A 528 -52.34 -46.96 -29.74
N GLU A 529 -51.85 -46.87 -30.98
CA GLU A 529 -50.59 -46.20 -31.30
C GLU A 529 -50.63 -44.69 -30.98
N SER A 530 -51.76 -44.02 -31.23
CA SER A 530 -51.95 -42.61 -30.90
C SER A 530 -51.96 -42.35 -29.39
N ALA A 531 -52.58 -43.26 -28.62
CA ALA A 531 -52.55 -43.22 -27.16
C ALA A 531 -51.13 -43.45 -26.61
N ASP A 532 -50.38 -44.40 -27.18
CA ASP A 532 -48.99 -44.66 -26.79
C ASP A 532 -48.08 -43.47 -27.13
N LEU A 533 -48.20 -42.90 -28.34
CA LEU A 533 -47.45 -41.71 -28.75
C LEU A 533 -47.74 -40.51 -27.84
N ARG A 534 -49.01 -40.30 -27.44
CA ARG A 534 -49.38 -39.28 -26.44
C ARG A 534 -48.71 -39.55 -25.09
N GLY A 535 -48.67 -40.80 -24.64
CA GLY A 535 -47.98 -41.19 -23.41
C GLY A 535 -46.47 -40.91 -23.47
N GLN A 536 -45.81 -41.24 -24.59
CA GLN A 536 -44.40 -40.96 -24.81
C GLN A 536 -44.11 -39.45 -24.84
N ILE A 537 -44.95 -38.65 -25.51
CA ILE A 537 -44.84 -37.18 -25.56
C ILE A 537 -44.96 -36.58 -24.15
N LEU A 538 -45.97 -37.01 -23.37
CA LEU A 538 -46.15 -36.57 -21.99
C LEU A 538 -44.95 -36.95 -21.11
N SER A 539 -44.43 -38.18 -21.24
CA SER A 539 -43.24 -38.61 -20.51
C SER A 539 -42.02 -37.76 -20.87
N GLU A 540 -41.77 -37.49 -22.15
CA GLU A 540 -40.65 -36.67 -22.60
C GLU A 540 -40.79 -35.21 -22.16
N GLN A 541 -42.01 -34.66 -22.18
CA GLN A 541 -42.31 -33.33 -21.62
C GLN A 541 -42.01 -33.26 -20.11
N THR A 542 -42.38 -34.30 -19.37
CA THR A 542 -42.14 -34.38 -17.93
C THR A 542 -40.64 -34.48 -17.62
N VAL A 543 -39.90 -35.30 -18.38
CA VAL A 543 -38.43 -35.42 -18.23
C VAL A 543 -37.75 -34.08 -18.53
N ARG A 544 -38.12 -33.40 -19.63
CA ARG A 544 -37.54 -32.09 -19.97
C ARG A 544 -37.86 -31.02 -18.93
N ALA A 545 -39.06 -31.03 -18.36
CA ALA A 545 -39.42 -30.14 -17.26
C ALA A 545 -38.52 -30.38 -16.04
N SER A 546 -38.30 -31.65 -15.67
CA SER A 546 -37.41 -32.01 -14.55
C SER A 546 -35.95 -31.65 -14.79
N GLU A 547 -35.43 -31.83 -16.02
CA GLU A 547 -34.07 -31.42 -16.38
C GLU A 547 -33.92 -29.90 -16.35
N THR A 548 -34.94 -29.16 -16.81
CA THR A 548 -34.96 -27.69 -16.77
C THR A 548 -34.97 -27.18 -15.33
N GLU A 549 -35.74 -27.85 -14.46
CA GLU A 549 -35.78 -27.51 -13.04
C GLU A 549 -34.44 -27.80 -12.34
N ALA A 550 -33.80 -28.94 -12.64
CA ALA A 550 -32.47 -29.26 -12.13
C ALA A 550 -31.38 -28.29 -12.64
N LEU A 551 -31.48 -27.85 -13.91
CA LEU A 551 -30.58 -26.85 -14.48
C LEU A 551 -30.79 -25.48 -13.81
N SER A 552 -32.04 -25.08 -13.60
CA SER A 552 -32.41 -23.85 -12.88
C SER A 552 -31.85 -23.87 -11.45
N GLN A 553 -32.01 -24.98 -10.72
CA GLN A 553 -31.43 -25.15 -9.39
C GLN A 553 -29.90 -25.02 -9.41
N ARG A 554 -29.21 -25.63 -10.38
CA ARG A 554 -27.74 -25.47 -10.54
C ARG A 554 -27.34 -24.03 -10.85
N ILE A 555 -28.10 -23.32 -11.68
CA ILE A 555 -27.86 -21.90 -11.98
C ILE A 555 -27.99 -21.09 -10.70
N THR A 556 -29.06 -21.27 -9.93
CA THR A 556 -29.26 -20.57 -8.66
C THR A 556 -28.15 -20.87 -7.64
N VAL A 557 -27.70 -22.13 -7.54
CA VAL A 557 -26.57 -22.50 -6.67
C VAL A 557 -25.27 -21.84 -7.12
N ASN A 558 -25.01 -21.82 -8.43
CA ASN A 558 -23.83 -21.14 -8.96
C ASN A 558 -23.88 -19.64 -8.71
N GLU A 559 -25.03 -19.00 -8.92
CA GLU A 559 -25.25 -17.57 -8.71
C GLU A 559 -25.07 -17.20 -7.23
N THR A 560 -25.62 -18.00 -6.30
CA THR A 560 -25.40 -17.82 -4.87
C THR A 560 -23.93 -18.02 -4.47
N SER A 561 -23.25 -19.02 -5.04
CA SER A 561 -21.81 -19.23 -4.82
C SER A 561 -20.99 -18.06 -5.35
N PHE A 562 -21.32 -17.51 -6.52
CA PHE A 562 -20.64 -16.37 -7.11
C PHE A 562 -20.83 -15.12 -6.25
N ASN A 563 -22.07 -14.82 -5.85
CA ASN A 563 -22.39 -13.70 -4.97
C ASN A 563 -21.77 -13.84 -3.57
N ALA A 564 -21.47 -15.06 -3.11
CA ALA A 564 -20.74 -15.29 -1.87
C ALA A 564 -19.24 -14.99 -2.03
N VAL A 565 -18.63 -15.43 -3.13
CA VAL A 565 -17.23 -15.13 -3.47
C VAL A 565 -17.03 -13.64 -3.69
N ASP A 566 -17.95 -12.98 -4.38
CA ASP A 566 -17.88 -11.55 -4.68
C ASP A 566 -17.90 -10.72 -3.39
N ARG A 567 -18.85 -11.01 -2.48
CA ARG A 567 -18.88 -10.39 -1.14
C ARG A 567 -17.64 -10.68 -0.31
N ALA A 568 -17.07 -11.88 -0.40
CA ALA A 568 -15.82 -12.21 0.29
C ALA A 568 -14.62 -11.45 -0.29
N LEU A 569 -14.61 -11.24 -1.60
CA LEU A 569 -13.59 -10.44 -2.28
C LEU A 569 -13.73 -8.95 -1.92
N GLU A 570 -14.94 -8.40 -1.94
CA GLU A 570 -15.21 -7.03 -1.47
C GLU A 570 -14.74 -6.81 -0.02
N ALA A 571 -15.06 -7.75 0.87
CA ALA A 571 -14.59 -7.70 2.26
C ALA A 571 -13.05 -7.76 2.37
N SER A 572 -12.40 -8.61 1.57
CA SER A 572 -10.94 -8.72 1.54
C SER A 572 -10.28 -7.44 1.01
N ILE A 573 -10.86 -6.82 -0.02
CA ILE A 573 -10.40 -5.54 -0.58
C ILE A 573 -10.55 -4.42 0.45
N ALA A 574 -11.72 -4.35 1.12
CA ALA A 574 -11.96 -3.37 2.17
C ALA A 574 -10.96 -3.52 3.33
N GLU A 575 -10.63 -4.75 3.70
CA GLU A 575 -9.65 -5.04 4.75
C GLU A 575 -8.23 -4.62 4.36
N VAL A 576 -7.82 -4.89 3.12
CA VAL A 576 -6.53 -4.43 2.59
C VAL A 576 -6.47 -2.91 2.55
N ALA A 577 -7.53 -2.24 2.09
CA ALA A 577 -7.61 -0.77 2.06
C ALA A 577 -7.49 -0.17 3.47
N ARG A 578 -8.19 -0.74 4.45
CA ARG A 578 -8.12 -0.33 5.86
C ARG A 578 -6.73 -0.55 6.45
N THR A 579 -6.12 -1.69 6.17
CA THR A 579 -4.76 -2.01 6.61
C THR A 579 -3.73 -1.03 6.04
N ALA A 580 -3.85 -0.70 4.74
CA ALA A 580 -2.99 0.28 4.08
C ALA A 580 -3.19 1.70 4.64
N ALA A 581 -4.43 2.10 4.92
CA ALA A 581 -4.73 3.39 5.55
C ALA A 581 -4.13 3.50 6.95
N ASN A 582 -4.30 2.47 7.79
CA ASN A 582 -3.71 2.41 9.13
C ASN A 582 -2.18 2.44 9.10
N ALA A 583 -1.55 1.72 8.16
CA ALA A 583 -0.11 1.74 7.98
C ALA A 583 0.39 3.13 7.54
N THR A 584 -0.36 3.81 6.68
CA THR A 584 -0.06 5.18 6.22
C THR A 584 -0.16 6.17 7.39
N GLU A 585 -1.23 6.08 8.19
CA GLU A 585 -1.43 6.91 9.38
C GLU A 585 -0.34 6.67 10.43
N SER A 586 0.01 5.41 10.70
CA SER A 586 1.12 5.07 11.60
C SER A 586 2.45 5.66 11.13
N THR A 587 2.73 5.56 9.82
CA THR A 587 3.96 6.11 9.23
C THR A 587 3.96 7.64 9.30
N ALA A 588 2.82 8.28 9.03
CA ALA A 588 2.66 9.73 9.15
C ALA A 588 2.89 10.20 10.60
N ASN A 589 2.36 9.48 11.59
CA ASN A 589 2.57 9.77 13.01
C ASN A 589 4.05 9.60 13.41
N GLN A 590 4.72 8.56 12.92
CA GLN A 590 6.17 8.37 13.14
C GLN A 590 6.99 9.50 12.53
N ILE A 591 6.67 9.92 11.29
CA ILE A 591 7.33 11.05 10.63
C ILE A 591 7.11 12.35 11.41
N GLN A 592 5.89 12.58 11.89
CA GLN A 592 5.56 13.77 12.69
C GLN A 592 6.34 13.77 14.00
N GLN A 593 6.43 12.63 14.69
CA GLN A 593 7.19 12.49 15.92
C GLN A 593 8.69 12.76 15.68
N ILE A 594 9.29 12.12 14.67
CA ILE A 594 10.71 12.33 14.31
C ILE A 594 10.97 13.80 13.97
N THR A 595 10.04 14.45 13.26
CA THR A 595 10.14 15.88 12.93
C THR A 595 10.16 16.75 14.19
N THR A 596 9.28 16.47 15.15
CA THR A 596 9.23 17.20 16.43
C THR A 596 10.48 16.94 17.28
N GLU A 597 10.96 15.69 17.35
CA GLU A 597 12.20 15.34 18.06
C GLU A 597 13.41 16.05 17.45
N PHE A 598 13.49 16.11 16.12
CA PHE A 598 14.57 16.82 15.42
C PHE A 598 14.53 18.33 15.66
N GLN A 599 13.35 18.95 15.59
CA GLN A 599 13.18 20.37 15.89
C GLN A 599 13.55 20.72 17.35
N ALA A 600 13.17 19.87 18.31
CA ALA A 600 13.54 20.04 19.70
C ALA A 600 15.06 19.90 19.92
N ALA A 601 15.68 18.90 19.28
CA ALA A 601 17.13 18.72 19.31
C ALA A 601 17.89 19.90 18.70
N ASP A 602 17.41 20.45 17.58
CA ASP A 602 18.01 21.61 16.92
C ASP A 602 17.91 22.89 17.77
N GLN A 603 16.77 23.11 18.43
CA GLN A 603 16.61 24.20 19.39
C GLN A 603 17.53 24.04 20.62
N GLN A 604 17.67 22.81 21.11
CA GLN A 604 18.57 22.51 22.23
C GLN A 604 20.02 22.77 21.84
N LEU A 605 20.44 22.30 20.65
CA LEU A 605 21.79 22.51 20.15
C LEU A 605 22.09 24.01 19.94
N SER A 606 21.15 24.74 19.33
CA SER A 606 21.26 26.20 19.16
C SER A 606 21.42 26.93 20.50
N SER A 607 20.68 26.49 21.52
CA SER A 607 20.79 27.04 22.89
C SER A 607 22.15 26.73 23.53
N GLN A 608 22.64 25.50 23.36
CA GLN A 608 23.96 25.08 23.86
C GLN A 608 25.10 25.85 23.17
N ILE A 609 25.06 26.01 21.85
CA ILE A 609 26.03 26.79 21.09
C ILE A 609 26.04 28.25 21.56
N THR A 610 24.86 28.83 21.78
CA THR A 610 24.75 30.21 22.27
C THR A 610 25.32 30.34 23.68
N ALA A 611 25.00 29.43 24.58
CA ALA A 611 25.52 29.43 25.95
C ALA A 611 27.06 29.30 25.96
N GLU A 612 27.60 28.42 25.12
CA GLU A 612 29.05 28.21 24.99
C GLU A 612 29.75 29.44 24.38
N SER A 613 29.15 30.07 23.37
CA SER A 613 29.65 31.32 22.77
C SER A 613 29.76 32.43 23.81
N VAL A 614 28.71 32.59 24.65
CA VAL A 614 28.71 33.55 25.77
C VAL A 614 29.74 33.20 26.83
N ALA A 615 29.85 31.92 27.20
CA ALA A 615 30.85 31.46 28.18
C ALA A 615 32.28 31.74 27.70
N ARG A 616 32.59 31.49 26.42
CA ARG A 616 33.89 31.82 25.82
C ARG A 616 34.12 33.32 25.75
N ALA A 617 33.14 34.12 25.36
CA ALA A 617 33.27 35.58 25.35
C ALA A 617 33.61 36.13 26.75
N ASN A 618 32.93 35.65 27.79
CA ASN A 618 33.22 36.02 29.18
C ASN A 618 34.62 35.57 29.63
N ALA A 619 35.04 34.36 29.26
CA ALA A 619 36.37 33.87 29.56
C ALA A 619 37.46 34.71 28.88
N VAL A 620 37.25 35.11 27.62
CA VAL A 620 38.16 35.99 26.87
C VAL A 620 38.24 37.37 27.50
N GLN A 621 37.11 37.95 27.95
CA GLN A 621 37.11 39.23 28.66
C GLN A 621 37.84 39.15 30.00
N SER A 622 37.65 38.05 30.74
CA SER A 622 38.37 37.81 32.01
C SER A 622 39.87 37.68 31.77
N LEU A 623 40.27 36.92 30.75
CA LEU A 623 41.66 36.79 30.35
C LEU A 623 42.25 38.13 29.93
N GLY A 624 41.52 38.94 29.14
CA GLY A 624 41.93 40.30 28.79
C GLY A 624 42.17 41.19 30.01
N SER A 625 41.32 41.07 31.04
CA SER A 625 41.49 41.79 32.31
C SER A 625 42.74 41.34 33.08
N GLN A 626 43.02 40.03 33.09
CA GLN A 626 44.23 39.49 33.68
C GLN A 626 45.49 39.94 32.92
N ILE A 627 45.45 39.96 31.58
CA ILE A 627 46.53 40.46 30.73
C ILE A 627 46.81 41.94 31.02
N ASN A 628 45.77 42.77 31.13
CA ASN A 628 45.94 44.19 31.48
C ASN A 628 46.60 44.36 32.86
N THR A 629 46.19 43.53 33.83
CA THR A 629 46.77 43.53 35.19
C THR A 629 48.24 43.13 35.16
N VAL A 630 48.58 42.04 34.47
CA VAL A 630 49.96 41.56 34.34
C VAL A 630 50.83 42.58 33.58
N SER A 631 50.31 43.18 32.52
CA SER A 631 50.99 44.22 31.75
C SER A 631 51.29 45.46 32.61
N ALA A 632 50.32 45.91 33.42
CA ALA A 632 50.53 46.99 34.37
C ALA A 632 51.60 46.65 35.42
N VAL A 633 51.58 45.43 35.98
CA VAL A 633 52.57 44.97 36.95
C VAL A 633 53.96 44.82 36.33
N ALA A 634 54.05 44.38 35.08
CA ALA A 634 55.30 44.26 34.34
C ALA A 634 55.88 45.65 34.00
N GLY A 635 55.03 46.56 33.52
CA GLY A 635 55.41 47.95 33.22
C GLY A 635 55.83 48.76 34.45
N SER A 636 55.33 48.40 35.64
CA SER A 636 55.73 49.03 36.90
C SER A 636 57.00 48.44 37.53
N LYS A 637 57.67 47.47 36.89
CA LYS A 637 58.95 46.95 37.38
C LYS A 637 60.06 47.94 37.06
N ASN A 638 60.96 48.11 38.02
CA ASN A 638 62.14 48.95 37.85
C ASN A 638 63.07 48.32 36.80
N LYS A 639 63.48 49.11 35.80
CA LYS A 639 64.43 48.71 34.77
C LYS A 639 65.86 48.77 35.31
N THR A 640 66.74 47.94 34.75
CA THR A 640 68.17 47.97 35.06
C THR A 640 68.96 48.24 33.78
N PHE A 641 69.72 49.32 33.76
CA PHE A 641 70.57 49.74 32.65
C PHE A 641 72.04 49.40 32.97
N PHE A 642 72.78 48.88 31.99
CA PHE A 642 74.21 48.59 32.10
C PHE A 642 74.94 49.25 30.92
N GLN A 643 75.52 50.42 31.15
CA GLN A 643 76.16 51.22 30.10
C GLN A 643 77.06 52.31 30.69
N ALA A 644 77.97 52.86 29.87
CA ALA A 644 78.98 53.83 30.29
C ALA A 644 78.45 55.26 30.52
N THR A 645 77.30 55.61 29.92
CA THR A 645 76.72 56.95 30.00
C THR A 645 75.33 56.87 30.61
N ALA A 646 74.97 57.84 31.45
CA ALA A 646 73.65 57.87 32.08
C ALA A 646 72.52 57.82 31.03
N PRO A 647 71.51 56.94 31.18
CA PRO A 647 70.33 56.96 30.33
C PRO A 647 69.65 58.33 30.38
N GLY A 648 69.29 58.88 29.21
CA GLY A 648 68.81 60.26 29.04
C GLY A 648 67.29 60.43 28.91
N SER A 649 66.54 59.35 28.65
CA SER A 649 65.08 59.36 28.55
C SER A 649 64.47 57.99 28.90
N ALA A 650 63.15 57.94 29.15
CA ALA A 650 62.38 56.73 29.47
C ALA A 650 62.68 56.02 30.81
N MET A 651 63.23 56.76 31.80
CA MET A 651 63.45 56.25 33.16
C MET A 651 62.21 56.38 34.05
N GLY A 652 61.87 55.30 34.76
CA GLY A 652 60.90 55.29 35.86
C GLY A 652 61.58 55.52 37.21
N THR A 653 60.86 56.12 38.16
CA THR A 653 61.34 56.28 39.55
C THR A 653 61.71 54.91 40.14
N GLY A 654 62.94 54.77 40.61
CA GLY A 654 63.47 53.53 41.18
C GLY A 654 64.24 52.64 40.21
N ASP A 655 64.29 52.97 38.92
CA ASP A 655 65.17 52.30 37.94
C ASP A 655 66.62 52.32 38.41
N LEU A 656 67.38 51.30 38.03
CA LEU A 656 68.79 51.12 38.37
C LEU A 656 69.66 51.32 37.14
N TRP A 657 70.79 51.99 37.29
CA TRP A 657 71.80 52.10 36.25
C TRP A 657 73.17 51.77 36.83
N PHE A 658 73.89 50.87 36.18
CA PHE A 658 75.27 50.55 36.49
C PHE A 658 76.16 51.24 35.48
N ASP A 659 76.95 52.21 35.96
CA ASP A 659 77.91 52.95 35.16
C ASP A 659 79.14 52.07 34.88
N THR A 660 79.17 51.48 33.69
CA THR A 660 80.25 50.55 33.30
C THR A 660 81.59 51.26 33.07
N ALA A 661 81.61 52.60 32.89
CA ALA A 661 82.84 53.37 32.81
C ALA A 661 83.42 53.68 34.20
N ASN A 662 82.61 53.57 35.25
CA ASN A 662 82.98 53.87 36.63
C ASN A 662 82.90 52.62 37.53
N ASN A 663 83.56 51.54 37.11
CA ASN A 663 83.63 50.27 37.85
C ASN A 663 82.25 49.69 38.24
N ASN A 664 81.27 49.80 37.34
CA ASN A 664 79.88 49.38 37.56
C ASN A 664 79.23 50.05 38.77
N ARG A 665 79.53 51.34 39.02
CA ARG A 665 78.92 52.06 40.15
C ARG A 665 77.40 52.12 40.00
N PRO A 666 76.61 51.71 41.03
CA PRO A 666 75.16 51.65 40.94
C PRO A 666 74.51 53.00 41.27
N TYR A 667 73.64 53.44 40.38
CA TYR A 667 72.77 54.60 40.53
C TYR A 667 71.30 54.15 40.53
N ARG A 668 70.45 54.87 41.26
CA ARG A 668 68.99 54.73 41.24
C ARG A 668 68.35 56.03 40.78
N TYR A 669 67.40 55.96 39.85
CA TYR A 669 66.69 57.13 39.37
C TYR A 669 65.65 57.61 40.40
N SER A 670 65.68 58.88 40.78
CA SER A 670 64.76 59.47 41.78
C SER A 670 63.42 59.90 41.19
N GLY A 671 63.26 59.84 39.86
CA GLY A 671 62.17 60.45 39.11
C GLY A 671 62.60 61.72 38.37
N THR A 672 63.66 62.38 38.86
CA THR A 672 64.20 63.62 38.24
C THR A 672 65.70 63.56 37.97
N ALA A 673 66.45 62.66 38.64
CA ALA A 673 67.90 62.54 38.46
C ALA A 673 68.40 61.12 38.82
N TRP A 674 69.58 60.77 38.30
CA TRP A 674 70.33 59.57 38.73
C TRP A 674 71.07 59.87 40.03
N VAL A 675 70.74 59.15 41.10
CA VAL A 675 71.34 59.30 42.43
C VAL A 675 72.22 58.09 42.73
N ALA A 676 73.47 58.30 43.12
CA ALA A 676 74.37 57.19 43.47
C ALA A 676 73.84 56.44 44.71
N THR A 677 73.89 55.11 44.67
CA THR A 677 73.39 54.23 45.74
C THR A 677 74.52 53.51 46.48
N ASP A 678 75.68 54.16 46.59
CA ASP A 678 76.82 53.58 47.27
C ASP A 678 76.46 53.27 48.73
N ASP A 679 76.84 52.09 49.22
CA ASP A 679 76.82 51.82 50.66
C ASP A 679 78.07 52.48 51.29
N PRO A 680 77.93 53.57 52.06
CA PRO A 680 79.07 54.25 52.67
C PRO A 680 79.83 53.32 53.64
N ARG A 681 79.20 52.23 54.10
CA ARG A 681 79.86 51.22 54.91
C ARG A 681 80.79 50.32 54.10
N ILE A 682 80.72 50.21 52.78
CA ILE A 682 81.69 49.41 52.00
C ILE A 682 83.06 50.10 52.00
N ALA A 683 83.09 51.43 51.91
CA ALA A 683 84.31 52.22 52.13
C ALA A 683 84.78 52.11 53.60
N ALA A 684 83.86 52.15 54.56
CA ALA A 684 84.18 51.95 55.98
C ALA A 684 84.62 50.50 56.30
N ASN A 685 84.11 49.50 55.59
CA ASN A 685 84.43 48.08 55.72
C ASN A 685 85.69 47.72 54.96
N ALA A 686 86.06 48.39 53.86
CA ALA A 686 87.41 48.23 53.30
C ALA A 686 88.47 48.68 54.31
N ALA A 687 88.21 49.77 55.04
CA ALA A 687 89.01 50.20 56.18
C ALA A 687 88.91 49.21 57.37
N ALA A 688 87.71 48.68 57.67
CA ALA A 688 87.51 47.69 58.73
C ALA A 688 88.01 46.28 58.39
N VAL A 689 88.15 45.89 57.12
CA VAL A 689 88.67 44.59 56.64
C VAL A 689 90.19 44.61 56.63
N GLN A 690 90.83 45.77 56.41
CA GLN A 690 92.24 45.95 56.82
C GLN A 690 92.42 45.81 58.34
N LEU A 691 91.42 46.20 59.13
CA LEU A 691 91.38 46.00 60.59
C LEU A 691 91.03 44.55 60.99
N GLN A 692 90.19 43.86 60.22
CA GLN A 692 89.66 42.51 60.48
C GLN A 692 90.60 41.42 59.94
N SER A 693 91.43 41.70 58.94
CA SER A 693 92.58 40.85 58.57
C SER A 693 93.56 40.66 59.74
N LYS A 694 93.56 41.62 60.68
CA LYS A 694 94.27 41.54 61.97
C LYS A 694 93.50 40.77 63.06
N ALA A 695 92.18 40.59 62.92
CA ALA A 695 91.31 39.86 63.86
C ALA A 695 90.97 38.42 63.40
N ILE A 696 91.12 38.09 62.12
CA ILE A 696 90.98 36.72 61.56
C ILE A 696 92.13 35.80 61.98
N ALA A 697 93.26 36.36 62.43
CA ALA A 697 94.31 35.61 63.13
C ALA A 697 93.83 35.02 64.48
N ASP A 698 92.76 35.58 65.09
CA ASP A 698 92.27 35.20 66.42
C ASP A 698 91.03 34.29 66.41
N LEU A 699 90.50 33.88 65.25
CA LEU A 699 89.22 33.14 65.11
C LEU A 699 89.35 31.72 64.54
N GLN A 700 90.51 31.07 64.68
CA GLN A 700 90.59 29.60 64.62
C GLN A 700 90.05 29.00 65.92
N ASN A 701 88.73 28.76 66.02
CA ASN A 701 88.10 27.69 66.85
C ASN A 701 86.58 27.89 66.98
N GLY A 702 85.75 27.36 66.06
CA GLY A 702 84.32 27.20 66.42
C GLY A 702 83.26 27.03 65.35
N ALA A 703 83.51 26.33 64.24
CA ALA A 703 82.45 26.07 63.25
C ALA A 703 82.35 24.59 62.83
N GLN A 704 81.94 23.71 63.74
CA GLN A 704 81.35 22.39 63.43
C GLN A 704 80.37 21.96 64.55
N ALA A 705 79.07 22.14 64.36
CA ALA A 705 78.04 21.47 65.17
C ALA A 705 76.70 21.35 64.41
N MET A 706 76.45 20.15 63.85
CA MET A 706 75.17 19.66 63.33
C MET A 706 74.61 18.55 64.25
N TRP A 707 73.28 18.29 64.15
CA TRP A 707 72.50 17.11 64.61
C TRP A 707 72.20 16.96 66.11
N THR A 708 70.95 17.24 66.49
CA THR A 708 70.43 17.08 67.86
C THR A 708 69.55 15.81 68.00
N ALA A 709 70.07 14.85 68.80
CA ALA A 709 69.41 13.73 69.49
C ALA A 709 69.14 12.40 68.75
N LYS A 710 70.08 11.44 68.87
CA LYS A 710 69.82 9.99 68.84
C LYS A 710 69.65 9.48 70.27
N ALA A 711 68.55 8.78 70.58
CA ALA A 711 68.46 7.95 71.78
C ALA A 711 68.64 6.48 71.36
N ASN A 712 69.73 5.86 71.80
CA ASN A 712 70.04 4.45 71.50
C ASN A 712 69.78 3.59 72.74
N ALA A 713 69.06 2.49 72.58
CA ALA A 713 68.96 1.41 73.56
C ALA A 713 69.16 0.07 72.83
N GLY A 714 70.37 -0.48 72.89
CA GLY A 714 70.74 -1.70 72.15
C GLY A 714 70.81 -1.49 70.63
N GLN A 715 70.26 -2.42 69.85
CA GLN A 715 70.21 -2.36 68.38
C GLN A 715 69.04 -1.52 67.82
N ILE A 716 68.21 -0.93 68.69
CA ILE A 716 67.06 -0.10 68.29
C ILE A 716 67.49 1.37 68.32
N SER A 717 67.43 2.03 67.15
CA SER A 717 67.76 3.45 66.97
C SER A 717 66.49 4.22 66.65
N SER A 718 66.07 5.13 67.54
CA SER A 718 64.96 6.07 67.30
C SER A 718 65.45 7.50 67.17
N GLY A 719 64.90 8.27 66.23
CA GLY A 719 65.29 9.66 66.00
C GLY A 719 64.35 10.43 65.07
N ILE A 720 64.43 11.76 65.15
CA ILE A 720 63.66 12.70 64.31
C ILE A 720 64.66 13.49 63.44
N GLY A 721 64.52 13.38 62.13
CA GLY A 721 65.27 14.17 61.15
C GLY A 721 64.41 15.30 60.61
N LEU A 722 64.94 16.53 60.64
CA LEU A 722 64.32 17.70 60.02
C LEU A 722 65.17 18.09 58.80
N ILE A 723 64.57 18.08 57.62
CA ILE A 723 65.22 18.44 56.36
C ILE A 723 64.45 19.62 55.79
N ALA A 724 65.09 20.79 55.71
CA ALA A 724 64.58 21.92 54.96
C ALA A 724 65.45 22.13 53.72
N LYS A 725 64.86 21.99 52.54
CA LYS A 725 65.54 22.20 51.27
C LYS A 725 65.25 23.61 50.76
N SER A 726 66.18 24.18 50.01
CA SER A 726 66.04 25.49 49.38
C SER A 726 65.02 25.51 48.23
N ASP A 727 64.43 24.35 47.88
CA ASP A 727 63.33 24.20 46.91
C ASP A 727 61.94 24.47 47.51
N GLY A 728 61.89 24.88 48.79
CA GLY A 728 60.65 25.17 49.51
C GLY A 728 60.02 23.95 50.20
N THR A 729 60.61 22.76 50.07
CA THR A 729 60.13 21.56 50.78
C THR A 729 60.78 21.41 52.15
N SER A 730 59.97 21.22 53.17
CA SER A 730 60.40 20.77 54.50
C SER A 730 59.87 19.37 54.75
N GLN A 731 60.73 18.48 55.24
CA GLN A 731 60.42 17.08 55.49
C GLN A 731 60.82 16.72 56.92
N VAL A 732 59.93 16.00 57.61
CA VAL A 732 60.19 15.44 58.94
C VAL A 732 60.19 13.92 58.80
N ALA A 733 61.33 13.29 59.04
CA ALA A 733 61.48 11.84 58.99
C ALA A 733 61.62 11.29 60.41
N ILE A 734 60.66 10.48 60.85
CA ILE A 734 60.64 9.89 62.19
C ILE A 734 60.92 8.40 62.04
N SER A 735 62.00 7.91 62.68
CA SER A 735 62.31 6.48 62.74
C SER A 735 61.95 5.98 64.13
N ALA A 736 60.87 5.20 64.24
CA ALA A 736 60.40 4.59 65.49
C ALA A 736 59.47 3.41 65.18
N SER A 737 59.47 2.38 66.03
CA SER A 737 58.55 1.22 65.92
C SER A 737 57.12 1.54 66.37
N GLN A 738 56.96 2.52 67.26
CA GLN A 738 55.69 3.10 67.66
C GLN A 738 55.90 4.61 67.78
N VAL A 739 54.96 5.38 67.26
CA VAL A 739 54.91 6.84 67.42
C VAL A 739 53.63 7.13 68.19
N PHE A 740 53.69 7.92 69.26
CA PHE A 740 52.50 8.36 69.99
C PHE A 740 52.56 9.89 70.10
N VAL A 741 51.58 10.57 69.50
CA VAL A 741 51.30 11.97 69.79
C VAL A 741 50.20 11.97 70.84
N PHE A 742 50.51 12.39 72.08
CA PHE A 742 49.54 12.43 73.18
C PHE A 742 49.55 13.81 73.83
N ASN A 743 48.43 14.18 74.45
CA ASN A 743 48.37 15.38 75.29
C ASN A 743 48.77 14.98 76.73
N PRO A 744 49.93 15.41 77.25
CA PRO A 744 50.38 15.01 78.59
C PRO A 744 49.50 15.56 79.72
N ASN A 745 48.67 16.57 79.43
CA ASN A 745 47.78 17.23 80.39
C ASN A 745 46.32 16.72 80.28
N SER A 746 46.05 15.65 79.51
CA SER A 746 44.74 15.03 79.43
C SER A 746 44.45 14.17 80.68
N SER A 747 43.17 13.95 81.03
CA SER A 747 42.75 13.05 82.12
C SER A 747 43.10 11.57 81.86
N THR A 748 43.53 11.23 80.64
CA THR A 748 44.11 9.94 80.24
C THR A 748 45.46 10.20 79.53
N PRO A 749 46.57 10.37 80.28
CA PRO A 749 47.83 10.94 79.78
C PRO A 749 48.59 10.10 78.72
N MET A 750 48.11 8.91 78.38
CA MET A 750 48.73 8.02 77.38
C MET A 750 47.77 7.58 76.27
N ALA A 751 46.61 8.23 76.14
CA ALA A 751 45.74 8.02 74.98
C ALA A 751 46.37 8.70 73.74
N PRO A 752 46.70 7.97 72.66
CA PRO A 752 47.23 8.59 71.45
C PRO A 752 46.17 9.39 70.69
N LEU A 753 46.51 10.62 70.33
CA LEU A 753 45.84 11.40 69.29
C LEU A 753 46.19 10.87 67.89
N PHE A 754 47.45 10.47 67.71
CA PHE A 754 47.95 9.79 66.51
C PHE A 754 48.95 8.73 66.96
N ALA A 755 48.76 7.49 66.52
CA ALA A 755 49.70 6.41 66.75
C ALA A 755 49.97 5.55 65.53
N ILE A 756 51.14 4.90 65.53
CA ILE A 756 51.39 3.73 64.69
C ILE A 756 51.34 2.52 65.60
N ASP A 757 50.35 1.66 65.40
CA ASP A 757 50.20 0.40 66.13
C ASP A 757 50.10 -0.76 65.13
N ASN A 758 50.94 -1.79 65.31
CA ASN A 758 51.11 -2.90 64.37
C ASN A 758 51.25 -2.50 62.88
N GLY A 759 51.89 -1.36 62.60
CA GLY A 759 52.10 -0.85 61.24
C GLY A 759 50.90 -0.14 60.61
N GLN A 760 49.79 0.04 61.34
CA GLN A 760 48.65 0.84 60.93
C GLN A 760 48.65 2.19 61.66
N ALA A 761 48.28 3.26 60.95
CA ALA A 761 48.05 4.57 61.56
C ALA A 761 46.68 4.56 62.27
N VAL A 762 46.70 4.70 63.58
CA VAL A 762 45.51 4.79 64.44
C VAL A 762 45.32 6.24 64.84
N ILE A 763 44.17 6.82 64.48
CA ILE A 763 43.82 8.20 64.78
C ILE A 763 42.45 8.18 65.46
N ALA A 764 42.35 8.74 66.66
CA ALA A 764 41.11 8.74 67.42
C ALA A 764 40.04 9.65 66.78
N GLU A 765 40.43 10.86 66.35
CA GLU A 765 39.58 11.81 65.61
C GLU A 765 40.41 12.55 64.56
N ALA A 766 39.90 12.66 63.32
CA ALA A 766 40.58 13.34 62.22
C ALA A 766 39.62 14.21 61.39
N ILE A 767 40.01 15.44 61.08
CA ILE A 767 39.33 16.28 60.08
C ILE A 767 40.20 16.26 58.81
N ILE A 768 39.68 15.68 57.72
CA ILE A 768 40.45 15.49 56.48
C ILE A 768 39.79 16.25 55.33
N ARG A 769 40.51 17.19 54.70
CA ARG A 769 39.96 18.04 53.62
C ARG A 769 39.81 17.32 52.28
N LYS A 770 40.69 16.35 51.99
CA LYS A 770 40.64 15.49 50.81
C LYS A 770 41.35 14.16 51.13
N ALA A 771 40.66 13.05 50.96
CA ALA A 771 41.20 11.70 51.11
C ALA A 771 40.77 10.82 49.93
N THR A 772 41.67 9.95 49.48
CA THR A 772 41.34 8.84 48.58
C THR A 772 41.54 7.57 49.39
N ILE A 773 40.44 6.91 49.74
CA ILE A 773 40.45 5.68 50.54
C ILE A 773 40.08 4.53 49.62
N GLN A 774 41.01 3.59 49.42
CA GLN A 774 40.79 2.44 48.54
C GLN A 774 39.75 1.46 49.10
N ILE A 775 39.76 1.24 50.42
CA ILE A 775 38.79 0.41 51.14
C ILE A 775 38.45 1.11 52.45
N LEU A 776 37.17 1.45 52.64
CA LEU A 776 36.66 1.97 53.91
C LEU A 776 35.88 0.85 54.61
N THR A 777 36.45 0.29 55.67
CA THR A 777 35.71 -0.60 56.58
C THR A 777 35.24 0.26 57.75
N SER A 778 33.95 0.58 57.78
CA SER A 778 33.36 1.34 58.89
C SER A 778 32.02 0.75 59.32
N GLU A 779 31.69 0.89 60.60
CA GLU A 779 30.37 0.54 61.13
C GLU A 779 29.30 1.56 60.69
N LYS A 780 29.69 2.83 60.53
CA LYS A 780 28.82 3.93 60.10
C LYS A 780 29.57 4.90 59.18
N ILE A 781 28.90 5.37 58.13
CA ILE A 781 29.33 6.49 57.27
C ILE A 781 28.27 7.58 57.40
N THR A 782 28.65 8.83 57.67
CA THR A 782 27.74 9.98 57.71
C THR A 782 28.31 11.04 56.76
N ALA A 783 27.56 11.38 55.71
CA ALA A 783 27.97 12.32 54.67
C ALA A 783 26.74 13.00 54.05
N ASP A 784 26.88 14.25 53.62
CA ASP A 784 25.79 15.02 52.97
C ASP A 784 25.40 14.45 51.60
N TYR A 785 26.35 13.81 50.91
CA TYR A 785 26.13 13.18 49.62
C TYR A 785 26.97 11.91 49.47
N ILE A 786 26.29 10.77 49.32
CA ILE A 786 26.91 9.48 49.02
C ILE A 786 26.56 9.11 47.58
N LYS A 787 27.53 9.17 46.67
CA LYS A 787 27.39 8.70 45.29
C LYS A 787 27.90 7.26 45.19
N ALA A 788 26.99 6.30 45.28
CA ALA A 788 27.31 4.91 44.96
C ALA A 788 27.35 4.75 43.43
N GLY A 789 28.54 4.46 42.89
CA GLY A 789 28.71 4.34 41.43
C GLY A 789 28.07 3.09 40.80
N VAL A 790 27.80 2.05 41.60
CA VAL A 790 27.32 0.75 41.09
C VAL A 790 26.06 0.28 41.82
N SER A 791 26.12 0.11 43.13
CA SER A 791 24.95 -0.25 43.94
C SER A 791 25.15 0.23 45.37
N MET A 792 24.04 0.49 46.03
CA MET A 792 23.98 0.60 47.47
C MET A 792 23.16 -0.59 47.94
N SER A 793 23.82 -1.64 48.43
CA SER A 793 23.13 -2.74 49.08
C SER A 793 23.14 -2.48 50.56
N ALA A 794 21.96 -2.22 51.09
CA ALA A 794 21.74 -2.10 52.51
C ALA A 794 20.43 -2.86 52.81
N PRO A 795 20.32 -3.49 53.98
CA PRO A 795 19.03 -3.96 54.48
C PRO A 795 17.95 -2.85 54.48
N ALA A 796 18.37 -1.58 54.53
CA ALA A 796 17.51 -0.42 54.36
C ALA A 796 18.23 0.72 53.59
N ILE A 797 17.54 1.28 52.59
CA ILE A 797 17.98 2.44 51.81
C ILE A 797 16.98 3.58 52.05
N SER A 798 17.47 4.75 52.47
CA SER A 798 16.66 5.93 52.78
C SER A 798 17.28 7.16 52.10
N GLY A 799 16.47 7.89 51.32
CA GLY A 799 16.86 9.11 50.60
C GLY A 799 15.65 10.03 50.38
N GLY A 800 15.89 11.33 50.17
CA GLY A 800 14.83 12.36 50.16
C GLY A 800 13.77 12.21 49.07
N SER A 801 14.17 11.95 47.83
CA SER A 801 13.33 11.42 46.75
C SER A 801 13.93 10.08 46.35
N ILE A 802 13.22 8.99 46.64
CA ILE A 802 13.27 7.86 45.72
C ILE A 802 12.13 8.14 44.76
N ASP A 803 12.46 8.67 43.59
CA ASP A 803 11.50 8.81 42.51
C ASP A 803 11.00 7.41 42.12
N MET A 804 9.86 7.05 42.73
CA MET A 804 9.01 5.90 42.44
C MET A 804 7.59 6.38 42.04
N GLY A 805 7.38 7.71 41.98
CA GLY A 805 6.15 8.40 41.63
C GLY A 805 4.93 8.09 42.51
N ASN A 806 4.16 7.08 42.14
CA ASN A 806 2.85 6.75 42.70
C ASN A 806 2.76 5.24 42.98
N ALA A 807 3.80 4.69 43.60
CA ALA A 807 4.00 3.26 43.81
C ALA A 807 4.51 2.94 45.22
N PHE A 808 4.24 1.73 45.69
CA PHE A 808 4.73 1.20 46.96
C PHE A 808 4.97 -0.30 46.85
N LEU A 809 6.17 -0.76 47.20
CA LEU A 809 6.58 -2.18 47.11
C LEU A 809 7.02 -2.67 48.49
N SER A 810 6.41 -3.73 48.99
CA SER A 810 6.77 -4.31 50.31
C SER A 810 6.25 -5.73 50.47
N GLY A 811 6.98 -6.59 51.19
CA GLY A 811 6.51 -7.94 51.55
C GLY A 811 6.07 -8.81 50.36
N GLY A 812 6.67 -8.62 49.18
CA GLY A 812 6.33 -9.33 47.94
C GLY A 812 5.16 -8.76 47.15
N ALA A 813 4.49 -7.72 47.66
CA ALA A 813 3.36 -7.07 47.00
C ALA A 813 3.74 -5.66 46.51
N ALA A 814 2.99 -5.15 45.53
CA ALA A 814 3.16 -3.81 44.97
C ALA A 814 1.83 -3.07 44.76
N GLY A 815 1.70 -1.86 45.30
CA GLY A 815 0.55 -0.98 45.12
C GLY A 815 0.90 0.19 44.20
N PHE A 816 0.01 0.51 43.26
CA PHE A 816 0.18 1.60 42.30
C PHE A 816 -1.10 2.44 42.22
N GLY A 817 -0.93 3.76 42.25
CA GLY A 817 -2.04 4.70 42.18
C GLY A 817 -2.93 4.69 43.42
N LYS A 818 -2.72 5.59 44.38
CA LYS A 818 -3.57 5.68 45.58
C LYS A 818 -4.99 6.19 45.26
N GLY A 819 -6.00 5.70 46.00
CA GLY A 819 -7.40 6.13 45.94
C GLY A 819 -8.38 5.09 45.39
N GLY A 820 -7.91 3.89 45.02
CA GLY A 820 -8.78 2.82 44.54
C GLY A 820 -9.34 1.93 45.65
N PRO A 821 -10.17 0.94 45.30
CA PRO A 821 -10.92 0.13 46.27
C PRO A 821 -10.09 -0.98 46.94
N TYR A 822 -8.87 -1.25 46.47
CA TYR A 822 -8.07 -2.38 46.96
C TYR A 822 -7.25 -1.98 48.18
N ALA A 823 -7.73 -2.36 49.36
CA ALA A 823 -7.09 -2.03 50.62
C ALA A 823 -5.83 -2.91 50.85
N SER A 824 -4.65 -2.27 50.96
CA SER A 824 -3.42 -2.90 51.43
C SER A 824 -2.45 -1.86 51.98
N TRP A 825 -1.68 -2.24 52.99
CA TRP A 825 -0.86 -1.33 53.80
C TRP A 825 -1.62 -0.07 54.26
N GLY A 826 -2.94 -0.21 54.49
CA GLY A 826 -3.83 0.87 54.92
C GLY A 826 -4.24 1.88 53.84
N PHE A 827 -3.76 1.73 52.60
CA PHE A 827 -4.17 2.55 51.47
C PHE A 827 -5.12 1.77 50.56
N GLY A 828 -6.07 2.49 49.97
CA GLY A 828 -6.80 2.01 48.81
C GLY A 828 -5.96 2.21 47.55
N TRP A 829 -5.74 1.17 46.75
CA TRP A 829 -4.97 1.23 45.53
C TRP A 829 -5.88 1.06 44.31
N TYR A 830 -5.61 1.82 43.25
CA TYR A 830 -6.25 1.64 41.94
C TYR A 830 -5.74 0.38 41.25
N THR A 831 -4.49 0.01 41.52
CA THR A 831 -3.90 -1.25 41.10
C THR A 831 -3.08 -1.80 42.24
N MET A 832 -3.35 -3.05 42.61
CA MET A 832 -2.65 -3.78 43.65
C MET A 832 -2.20 -5.12 43.09
N ILE A 833 -0.92 -5.42 43.24
CA ILE A 833 -0.34 -6.74 43.03
C ILE A 833 -0.11 -7.32 44.41
N TYR A 834 -0.83 -8.38 44.74
CA TYR A 834 -0.68 -9.06 46.02
C TYR A 834 0.52 -10.04 45.97
N ALA A 835 0.96 -10.51 47.13
CA ALA A 835 2.14 -11.37 47.25
C ALA A 835 1.96 -12.75 46.58
N ASP A 836 0.71 -13.14 46.31
CA ASP A 836 0.34 -14.33 45.54
C ASP A 836 0.41 -14.13 44.01
N GLY A 837 0.72 -12.90 43.56
CA GLY A 837 0.81 -12.52 42.15
C GLY A 837 -0.50 -12.03 41.54
N SER A 838 -1.59 -12.01 42.30
CA SER A 838 -2.90 -11.57 41.79
C SER A 838 -2.94 -10.06 41.60
N ILE A 839 -3.42 -9.62 40.43
CA ILE A 839 -3.57 -8.20 40.08
C ILE A 839 -5.03 -7.78 40.24
N TYR A 840 -5.24 -6.83 41.14
CA TYR A 840 -6.53 -6.22 41.41
C TYR A 840 -6.47 -4.78 40.92
N THR A 841 -7.26 -4.44 39.89
CA THR A 841 -7.25 -3.09 39.33
C THR A 841 -8.62 -2.64 38.83
N ASN A 842 -8.93 -1.36 39.05
CA ASN A 842 -10.09 -0.66 38.48
C ASN A 842 -9.68 0.38 37.42
N ARG A 843 -8.41 0.33 36.97
CA ARG A 843 -7.86 1.19 35.91
C ARG A 843 -7.07 0.37 34.88
N LEU A 844 -7.59 -0.81 34.51
CA LEU A 844 -7.01 -1.61 33.43
C LEU A 844 -7.46 -1.07 32.07
N ARG A 845 -6.53 -0.44 31.33
CA ARG A 845 -6.69 -0.14 29.90
C ARG A 845 -5.78 -1.07 29.12
N ALA A 846 -6.36 -2.00 28.36
CA ALA A 846 -5.63 -2.95 27.52
C ALA A 846 -6.05 -2.74 26.06
N GLU A 847 -5.11 -2.30 25.21
CA GLU A 847 -5.31 -2.13 23.78
C GLU A 847 -4.63 -3.29 23.04
N GLY A 848 -5.38 -4.01 22.18
CA GLY A 848 -4.85 -5.13 21.38
C GLY A 848 -4.63 -6.48 22.09
N GLY A 849 -5.19 -6.70 23.29
CA GLY A 849 -4.94 -7.91 24.08
C GLY A 849 -5.81 -9.13 23.73
N TYR A 850 -5.23 -10.35 23.81
CA TYR A 850 -5.94 -11.63 23.83
C TYR A 850 -6.00 -12.19 25.26
N VAL A 851 -7.20 -12.43 25.79
CA VAL A 851 -7.39 -12.99 27.14
C VAL A 851 -8.06 -14.36 27.06
N LYS A 852 -7.36 -15.42 27.49
CA LYS A 852 -7.87 -16.80 27.50
C LYS A 852 -8.47 -17.12 28.88
N ASN A 853 -9.56 -17.90 28.90
CA ASN A 853 -10.25 -18.34 30.12
C ASN A 853 -10.74 -17.20 31.04
N MET A 854 -11.06 -16.06 30.44
CA MET A 854 -11.61 -14.92 31.17
C MET A 854 -13.00 -15.25 31.69
N THR A 855 -13.19 -15.17 33.01
CA THR A 855 -14.51 -15.22 33.64
C THR A 855 -14.86 -13.80 34.10
N ILE A 856 -15.88 -13.19 33.50
CA ILE A 856 -16.37 -11.86 33.89
C ILE A 856 -17.63 -12.05 34.73
N GLY A 857 -17.55 -11.85 36.05
CA GLY A 857 -18.67 -12.00 36.98
C GLY A 857 -19.25 -10.66 37.44
N ASN A 858 -20.58 -10.54 37.52
CA ASN A 858 -21.33 -9.35 38.00
C ASN A 858 -21.02 -8.01 37.31
N CYS A 859 -20.36 -8.01 36.15
CA CYS A 859 -20.33 -6.83 35.30
C CYS A 859 -21.60 -6.79 34.45
N THR A 860 -22.35 -5.70 34.56
CA THR A 860 -22.99 -5.16 33.36
C THR A 860 -21.84 -4.89 32.39
N ILE A 861 -21.70 -5.64 31.30
CA ILE A 861 -20.98 -5.11 30.14
C ILE A 861 -21.90 -4.05 29.50
N GLY A 862 -22.23 -3.01 30.28
CA GLY A 862 -23.33 -2.08 29.99
C GLY A 862 -23.09 -1.22 28.78
N ASN A 863 -21.85 -1.20 28.30
CA ASN A 863 -21.40 -0.63 27.05
C ASN A 863 -20.41 -1.60 26.37
N CYS A 864 -20.72 -2.90 26.30
CA CYS A 864 -20.02 -3.76 25.35
C CYS A 864 -20.44 -3.36 23.94
N THR A 865 -19.74 -2.39 23.36
CA THR A 865 -19.83 -2.17 21.92
C THR A 865 -18.86 -3.14 21.27
N ILE A 866 -19.40 -4.21 20.70
CA ILE A 866 -18.66 -4.99 19.69
C ILE A 866 -18.73 -4.13 18.43
N ASP A 867 -17.65 -3.44 18.12
CA ASP A 867 -17.58 -2.44 17.03
C ASP A 867 -17.67 -3.06 15.62
N GLN A 868 -17.46 -4.38 15.53
CA GLN A 868 -17.52 -5.17 14.29
C GLN A 868 -18.24 -6.51 14.55
N ASP A 869 -17.53 -7.63 14.46
CA ASP A 869 -18.09 -8.98 14.52
C ASP A 869 -17.61 -9.76 15.75
N CYS A 870 -18.54 -10.50 16.38
CA CYS A 870 -18.22 -11.45 17.44
C CYS A 870 -18.56 -12.88 16.98
N ILE A 871 -17.54 -13.73 16.85
CA ILE A 871 -17.71 -15.15 16.54
C ILE A 871 -17.67 -15.96 17.84
N VAL A 872 -18.84 -16.42 18.31
CA VAL A 872 -18.94 -17.35 19.44
C VAL A 872 -18.94 -18.77 18.90
N LYS A 873 -17.83 -19.49 19.06
CA LYS A 873 -17.70 -20.91 18.65
C LYS A 873 -18.41 -21.90 19.60
N GLY A 874 -18.97 -21.41 20.70
CA GLY A 874 -19.66 -22.19 21.73
C GLY A 874 -21.12 -21.75 21.93
N THR A 875 -21.73 -22.20 23.02
CA THR A 875 -23.13 -21.88 23.35
C THR A 875 -23.28 -20.51 24.01
N VAL A 876 -24.24 -19.71 23.55
CA VAL A 876 -24.65 -18.45 24.19
C VAL A 876 -25.85 -18.72 25.08
N TYR A 877 -25.71 -18.54 26.40
CA TYR A 877 -26.82 -18.58 27.36
C TYR A 877 -27.23 -17.14 27.71
N ALA A 878 -28.41 -16.69 27.27
CA ALA A 878 -28.92 -15.35 27.54
C ALA A 878 -30.38 -15.38 28.00
N ASN A 879 -30.66 -14.84 29.20
CA ASN A 879 -32.01 -14.81 29.79
C ASN A 879 -32.85 -13.58 29.37
N LYS A 880 -32.21 -12.55 28.80
CA LYS A 880 -32.87 -11.32 28.35
C LYS A 880 -32.05 -10.69 27.21
N ILE A 881 -32.55 -10.82 25.98
CA ILE A 881 -32.02 -10.12 24.81
C ILE A 881 -32.98 -8.95 24.54
N VAL A 882 -32.46 -7.73 24.42
CA VAL A 882 -33.25 -6.55 24.07
C VAL A 882 -32.98 -6.22 22.60
N GLY A 883 -34.00 -6.37 21.75
CA GLY A 883 -33.93 -6.26 20.29
C GLY A 883 -34.79 -7.32 19.59
N ASP A 884 -35.01 -7.18 18.28
CA ASP A 884 -35.92 -8.04 17.52
C ASP A 884 -35.31 -9.42 17.20
N VAL A 885 -35.46 -10.35 18.15
CA VAL A 885 -35.20 -11.79 17.91
C VAL A 885 -36.41 -12.44 17.22
N CYS A 886 -37.63 -12.15 17.70
CA CYS A 886 -38.91 -12.46 17.04
C CYS A 886 -39.98 -11.41 17.47
N LYS A 887 -40.94 -11.09 16.59
CA LYS A 887 -42.05 -10.16 16.86
C LYS A 887 -43.37 -10.88 16.58
N VAL A 888 -44.29 -10.86 17.54
CA VAL A 888 -45.61 -11.51 17.43
C VAL A 888 -46.67 -10.42 17.29
N SER A 889 -47.45 -10.48 16.21
CA SER A 889 -48.62 -9.62 15.97
C SER A 889 -49.89 -10.49 15.95
N SER A 890 -50.95 -10.03 16.61
CA SER A 890 -52.25 -10.75 16.68
C SER A 890 -53.41 -9.77 16.50
N THR A 891 -54.51 -10.23 15.90
CA THR A 891 -55.77 -9.48 15.78
C THR A 891 -56.95 -10.32 16.26
N LEU A 892 -57.94 -9.66 16.86
CA LEU A 892 -59.22 -10.26 17.28
C LEU A 892 -60.40 -9.83 16.37
N GLN A 893 -60.14 -9.00 15.36
CA GLN A 893 -61.18 -8.49 14.46
C GLN A 893 -61.34 -9.38 13.23
N SER A 894 -62.59 -9.76 12.95
CA SER A 894 -62.95 -10.55 11.76
C SER A 894 -62.53 -9.83 10.47
N ASN A 895 -61.85 -10.54 9.56
CA ASN A 895 -61.38 -10.03 8.26
C ASN A 895 -60.44 -8.80 8.31
N SER A 896 -59.76 -8.56 9.42
CA SER A 896 -58.79 -7.44 9.55
C SER A 896 -57.42 -7.76 8.97
N GLU A 897 -56.74 -6.73 8.44
CA GLU A 897 -55.34 -6.82 8.02
C GLU A 897 -54.42 -6.58 9.22
N ILE A 898 -53.42 -7.44 9.39
CA ILE A 898 -52.34 -7.29 10.36
C ILE A 898 -51.20 -6.56 9.69
N TYR A 899 -50.88 -5.37 10.16
CA TYR A 899 -49.72 -4.61 9.70
C TYR A 899 -48.45 -5.05 10.45
N ILE A 900 -47.39 -5.28 9.69
CA ILE A 900 -46.07 -5.68 10.16
C ILE A 900 -45.07 -4.62 9.67
N GLU A 901 -44.41 -3.96 10.62
CA GLU A 901 -43.38 -2.95 10.35
C GLU A 901 -42.19 -3.54 9.53
N PRO A 902 -41.48 -2.71 8.73
CA PRO A 902 -40.31 -3.14 7.98
C PRO A 902 -39.21 -3.75 8.87
N PHE A 903 -38.59 -4.85 8.41
CA PHE A 903 -37.41 -5.45 9.04
C PHE A 903 -36.14 -5.28 8.20
N THR A 904 -34.98 -5.15 8.83
CA THR A 904 -33.69 -4.93 8.13
C THR A 904 -33.16 -6.14 7.34
N ARG A 905 -33.76 -7.32 7.49
CA ARG A 905 -33.37 -8.56 6.82
C ARG A 905 -34.60 -9.41 6.52
N ALA A 906 -34.53 -10.28 5.52
CA ALA A 906 -35.61 -11.21 5.19
C ALA A 906 -35.98 -12.06 6.43
N ARG A 907 -37.28 -12.26 6.67
CA ARG A 907 -37.78 -13.04 7.82
C ARG A 907 -38.74 -14.12 7.35
N LYS A 908 -38.70 -15.27 8.00
CA LYS A 908 -39.80 -16.25 7.92
C LYS A 908 -40.93 -15.81 8.85
N LEU A 909 -42.09 -15.59 8.27
CA LEU A 909 -43.34 -15.41 8.99
C LEU A 909 -43.98 -16.79 9.21
N VAL A 910 -44.12 -17.17 10.47
CA VAL A 910 -44.90 -18.35 10.87
C VAL A 910 -46.24 -17.86 11.40
N VAL A 911 -47.31 -18.38 10.81
CA VAL A 911 -48.66 -17.90 11.06
C VAL A 911 -49.52 -19.06 11.56
N ILE A 912 -50.18 -18.85 12.70
CA ILE A 912 -51.04 -19.85 13.33
C ILE A 912 -52.40 -19.19 13.59
N PRO A 913 -53.48 -19.61 12.89
CA PRO A 913 -54.83 -19.21 13.20
C PRO A 913 -55.23 -19.88 14.51
N CYS A 914 -55.36 -19.09 15.57
CA CYS A 914 -55.84 -19.57 16.87
C CYS A 914 -57.26 -19.05 17.09
N GLY A 915 -58.24 -19.93 17.19
CA GLY A 915 -59.62 -19.57 17.56
C GLY A 915 -60.46 -18.87 16.48
N CYS A 916 -60.05 -18.89 15.21
CA CYS A 916 -60.88 -18.44 14.09
C CYS A 916 -62.13 -19.33 13.96
N LYS A 917 -63.33 -18.74 13.99
CA LYS A 917 -64.61 -19.45 13.84
C LYS A 917 -65.35 -18.94 12.62
N LEU A 918 -65.60 -19.82 11.65
CA LEU A 918 -66.53 -19.53 10.56
C LEU A 918 -67.95 -19.92 10.99
N GLU A 919 -68.89 -18.98 10.89
CA GLU A 919 -70.31 -19.21 11.18
C GLU A 919 -71.10 -19.18 9.87
N ALA A 920 -71.73 -20.30 9.51
CA ALA A 920 -72.56 -20.41 8.32
C ALA A 920 -74.03 -20.70 8.69
N PRO A 921 -74.99 -19.84 8.31
CA PRO A 921 -76.41 -20.12 8.48
C PRO A 921 -76.89 -21.14 7.44
N TRP A 922 -77.70 -22.12 7.85
CA TRP A 922 -78.26 -23.13 6.97
C TRP A 922 -79.63 -23.62 7.45
N THR A 923 -80.48 -24.04 6.52
CA THR A 923 -81.93 -24.27 6.71
C THR A 923 -82.42 -25.69 6.38
N GLY A 924 -81.53 -26.69 6.29
CA GLY A 924 -81.86 -28.08 5.94
C GLY A 924 -81.75 -29.11 7.10
N SER A 925 -81.80 -30.41 6.78
CA SER A 925 -81.74 -31.53 7.76
C SER A 925 -80.33 -32.13 7.99
N SER A 926 -79.46 -32.20 6.97
CA SER A 926 -77.99 -32.33 7.11
C SER A 926 -77.20 -31.64 5.97
N PHE A 927 -76.03 -31.05 6.24
CA PHE A 927 -75.07 -30.64 5.20
C PHE A 927 -73.66 -31.15 5.51
N THR A 928 -72.90 -31.48 4.47
CA THR A 928 -71.47 -31.83 4.54
C THR A 928 -70.69 -30.88 3.65
N THR A 929 -69.70 -30.19 4.19
CA THR A 929 -68.83 -29.26 3.44
C THR A 929 -67.44 -29.23 4.06
N ARG A 930 -66.49 -28.62 3.35
CA ARG A 930 -65.14 -28.30 3.83
C ARG A 930 -65.02 -26.79 3.95
N ALA A 931 -64.15 -26.30 4.81
CA ALA A 931 -63.82 -24.89 4.86
C ALA A 931 -62.37 -24.68 4.47
N ILE A 932 -62.13 -23.63 3.71
CA ILE A 932 -60.83 -23.23 3.20
C ILE A 932 -60.44 -21.93 3.89
N VAL A 933 -59.26 -21.89 4.49
CA VAL A 933 -58.63 -20.65 4.97
C VAL A 933 -57.49 -20.30 4.04
N GLU A 934 -57.51 -19.08 3.54
CA GLU A 934 -56.52 -18.54 2.61
C GLU A 934 -55.71 -17.45 3.30
N LEU A 935 -54.38 -17.54 3.15
CA LEU A 935 -53.44 -16.53 3.61
C LEU A 935 -53.12 -15.57 2.46
N TYR A 936 -53.28 -14.28 2.74
CA TYR A 936 -52.85 -13.19 1.86
C TYR A 936 -51.74 -12.40 2.53
N VAL A 937 -50.68 -12.10 1.77
CA VAL A 937 -49.59 -11.21 2.19
C VAL A 937 -49.49 -10.08 1.17
N ASN A 938 -49.52 -8.83 1.62
CA ASN A 938 -49.58 -7.63 0.77
C ASN A 938 -50.69 -7.70 -0.29
N GLY A 939 -51.85 -8.25 0.08
CA GLY A 939 -52.99 -8.44 -0.82
C GLY A 939 -52.86 -9.56 -1.85
N ARG A 940 -51.72 -10.28 -1.89
CA ARG A 940 -51.49 -11.42 -2.79
C ARG A 940 -51.76 -12.74 -2.07
N TYR A 941 -52.48 -13.65 -2.73
CA TYR A 941 -52.67 -15.02 -2.24
C TYR A 941 -51.33 -15.74 -2.13
N VAL A 942 -51.06 -16.35 -0.97
CA VAL A 942 -49.82 -17.07 -0.69
C VAL A 942 -50.06 -18.58 -0.59
N SER A 943 -51.05 -18.98 0.20
CA SER A 943 -51.37 -20.39 0.43
C SER A 943 -52.77 -20.56 1.01
N SER A 944 -53.30 -21.77 0.96
CA SER A 944 -54.55 -22.14 1.62
C SER A 944 -54.41 -23.44 2.41
N SER A 945 -55.28 -23.61 3.39
CA SER A 945 -55.43 -24.85 4.15
C SER A 945 -56.90 -25.21 4.25
N THR A 946 -57.21 -26.49 4.07
CA THR A 946 -58.58 -27.00 4.01
C THR A 946 -58.88 -27.86 5.22
N SER A 947 -60.03 -27.64 5.84
CA SER A 947 -60.49 -28.45 6.97
C SER A 947 -60.92 -29.86 6.55
N TYR A 948 -60.96 -30.78 7.50
CA TYR A 948 -61.67 -32.05 7.33
C TYR A 948 -63.18 -31.83 7.07
N GLU A 949 -63.85 -32.85 6.50
CA GLU A 949 -65.29 -32.83 6.24
C GLU A 949 -66.09 -32.60 7.53
N LEU A 950 -66.98 -31.61 7.50
CA LEU A 950 -67.86 -31.26 8.61
C LEU A 950 -69.29 -31.64 8.25
N THR A 951 -69.91 -32.50 9.06
CA THR A 951 -71.34 -32.83 8.98
C THR A 951 -72.09 -32.15 10.12
N ALA A 952 -73.02 -31.25 9.79
CA ALA A 952 -73.92 -30.65 10.77
C ALA A 952 -75.34 -31.23 10.64
N SER A 953 -75.98 -31.56 11.76
CA SER A 953 -77.34 -32.11 11.82
C SER A 953 -78.28 -31.19 12.61
N GLY A 954 -79.38 -30.75 11.98
CA GLY A 954 -80.43 -29.91 12.59
C GLY A 954 -80.26 -28.38 12.44
N ASN A 955 -81.31 -27.61 12.76
CA ASN A 955 -81.40 -26.14 12.58
C ASN A 955 -80.53 -25.30 13.53
N LYS A 956 -79.21 -25.52 13.61
CA LYS A 956 -78.29 -24.69 14.41
C LYS A 956 -76.93 -24.52 13.74
N ARG A 957 -76.36 -23.31 13.93
CA ARG A 957 -75.07 -22.81 13.42
C ARG A 957 -73.93 -23.83 13.61
N ALA A 958 -73.12 -24.04 12.57
CA ALA A 958 -71.88 -24.80 12.67
C ALA A 958 -70.70 -23.85 12.99
N PHE A 959 -69.77 -24.30 13.84
CA PHE A 959 -68.53 -23.58 14.15
C PHE A 959 -67.34 -24.42 13.70
N ILE A 960 -66.42 -23.80 12.97
CA ILE A 960 -65.22 -24.46 12.45
C ILE A 960 -64.02 -23.88 13.19
N ASP A 961 -63.21 -24.73 13.83
CA ASP A 961 -61.98 -24.33 14.50
C ASP A 961 -60.78 -24.61 13.60
N PHE A 962 -60.00 -23.56 13.32
CA PHE A 962 -58.76 -23.65 12.53
C PHE A 962 -57.49 -23.73 13.40
N SER A 963 -57.63 -23.95 14.71
CA SER A 963 -56.52 -24.14 15.64
C SER A 963 -55.74 -25.42 15.29
N GLY A 964 -54.60 -25.27 14.60
CA GLY A 964 -53.73 -26.39 14.19
C GLY A 964 -53.24 -26.33 12.74
N TYR A 965 -53.77 -25.44 11.91
CA TYR A 965 -53.32 -25.25 10.53
C TYR A 965 -52.25 -24.15 10.47
N GLY A 966 -50.98 -24.51 10.25
CA GLY A 966 -49.87 -23.54 10.16
C GLY A 966 -49.63 -23.06 8.74
N PHE A 967 -49.31 -21.78 8.57
CA PHE A 967 -48.84 -21.22 7.30
C PHE A 967 -47.43 -20.65 7.47
N GLU A 968 -46.60 -20.80 6.44
CA GLU A 968 -45.30 -20.14 6.35
C GLU A 968 -45.29 -19.19 5.14
N ALA A 969 -44.73 -17.99 5.35
CA ALA A 969 -44.47 -17.03 4.27
C ALA A 969 -43.13 -16.33 4.50
N SER A 970 -42.50 -15.86 3.43
CA SER A 970 -41.31 -15.01 3.53
C SER A 970 -41.70 -13.53 3.51
N ILE A 971 -41.06 -12.75 4.36
CA ILE A 971 -41.14 -11.29 4.38
C ILE A 971 -39.81 -10.73 3.87
N GLU A 972 -39.88 -9.89 2.85
CA GLU A 972 -38.72 -9.23 2.27
C GLU A 972 -38.20 -8.09 3.18
N PRO A 973 -36.89 -7.80 3.17
CA PRO A 973 -36.32 -6.74 3.98
C PRO A 973 -36.79 -5.34 3.55
N ASN A 974 -36.82 -4.43 4.51
CA ASN A 974 -37.05 -2.99 4.38
C ASN A 974 -38.40 -2.59 3.78
N GLN A 975 -39.40 -3.48 3.78
CA GLN A 975 -40.74 -3.16 3.32
C GLN A 975 -41.80 -3.47 4.39
N PRO A 976 -42.80 -2.57 4.56
CA PRO A 976 -43.94 -2.86 5.41
C PRO A 976 -44.75 -4.00 4.80
N THR A 977 -45.26 -4.90 5.63
CA THR A 977 -45.99 -6.09 5.18
C THR A 977 -47.37 -6.17 5.82
N THR A 978 -48.41 -6.39 5.03
CA THR A 978 -49.77 -6.66 5.53
C THR A 978 -50.11 -8.14 5.39
N VAL A 979 -50.82 -8.69 6.38
CA VAL A 979 -51.23 -10.10 6.40
C VAL A 979 -52.73 -10.20 6.66
N LYS A 980 -53.45 -10.99 5.87
CA LYS A 980 -54.90 -11.18 5.98
C LYS A 980 -55.29 -12.65 5.83
N PHE A 981 -56.33 -13.06 6.56
CA PHE A 981 -56.97 -14.36 6.40
C PHE A 981 -58.36 -14.20 5.80
N VAL A 982 -58.70 -15.11 4.91
CA VAL A 982 -60.06 -15.24 4.38
C VAL A 982 -60.50 -16.68 4.57
N ALA A 983 -61.60 -16.88 5.30
CA ALA A 983 -62.22 -18.19 5.47
C ALA A 983 -63.46 -18.27 4.58
N ARG A 984 -63.59 -19.35 3.80
CA ARG A 984 -64.75 -19.63 2.96
C ARG A 984 -65.14 -21.10 3.02
N LEU A 985 -66.36 -21.42 2.61
CA LEU A 985 -66.80 -22.81 2.42
C LEU A 985 -66.41 -23.31 1.03
N ASP A 986 -66.24 -24.61 0.91
CA ASP A 986 -65.96 -25.32 -0.34
C ASP A 986 -67.29 -25.60 -1.06
N GLY A 987 -67.58 -24.81 -2.10
CA GLY A 987 -68.87 -24.72 -2.81
C GLY A 987 -69.37 -23.26 -2.90
N ASP A 988 -70.04 -22.91 -4.01
CA ASP A 988 -70.43 -21.53 -4.40
C ASP A 988 -71.09 -20.67 -3.30
#